data_AF-A0A8H7WA79-F1
#
_entry.id   AF-A0A8H7WA79-F1
#
_cell.length_a   1.000
_cell.length_b   1.000
_cell.length_c   1.000
_cell.angle_alpha   90.00
_cell.angle_beta   90.00
_cell.angle_gamma   90.00
#
_symmetry.space_group_name_H-M   'P 1'
#
loop_
_entity.id
_entity.type
_entity.pdbx_description
1 polymer ?
#
loop_
_entity_poly.entity_id
_entity_poly.type
_entity_poly.pdbx_seq_one_letter_code
_entity_poly.pdbx_strand_id
1 'polypeptide(L)'
;MADLGQVPYQPQDVQEVQTLLRNLEAGLGKKGPKKTYSCKRTGFDVHDSPQKLVVNSWRFQDWDYKRDDLPTYARGLFTGKNEKGQPEISIRGYDKFFNTGEVHATQWRTIKQATKGPYELSLKENGCIIFISGLHDGTLLVCSKHSTGPRNDELSHAMAGEKWVDKHLASVGKTRQDLAKELRARNATAVFELCDDEFEEHILAYDRENAGLYLHGININLPEFMTYSGAQVQAFAEQWGFRKTDFLIYEDIDTTKTFLDEVAETGHYNGRDIEGFVIRCKARQDSSNRFADWFFKYKFEEPYLMYRQWRECTKAIISGKAPRYKKHIKITEEYLLYARKMLAENSQLGKAYGQNHGIIKLRDDFLKEKNLKGSDIIRAEYAELGGAPEDVSKNIILVPIATLGCGKTTIAVALTHLFGWGHVQNDNITGKGRPPRFTKEVLTQLEDIPVVFADRNNAQRHEREQILGDVRLTHPHVRLVALNFVHTPDTIAKIRKVTQDRVLARGDNHQTIQAASDSKKVVGIMEGFIHRFEALNTETRPDDGFDAVIDLDPTQDSRENLETVVGQLHNLYPKLIIDMPSSDDLDEAIKVSLREYKPEIRHTIGDRGPRDNNRNKNQKNQGREQVPIVKKQKPLEYISVNLPKSQILDVLETAFSSVSSNKARFFRQLQQTRRVQPEFHVTLIHRASSKTHPELWQRYTDLHAAGGDPWNPNAKLGDCKVLLEKIVWDNRIMAIVARIVDEGWECTNQVAHVTVGTRADDVKPKESNDLLKRWIEVGSGDDSGIGEVIIGDRHVVDGVVKGVLSR
;
A
#
# COMPACT_ATOMS: atom_id res chain seq x y z
N MET A 1 28.28 -39.46 -17.66
CA MET A 1 27.00 -38.76 -17.94
C MET A 1 26.00 -39.30 -16.93
N ALA A 2 25.43 -38.44 -16.09
CA ALA A 2 24.29 -38.85 -15.28
C ALA A 2 23.19 -39.37 -16.22
N ASP A 3 22.46 -40.42 -15.82
CA ASP A 3 21.26 -40.83 -16.53
C ASP A 3 20.32 -39.62 -16.59
N LEU A 4 20.11 -39.05 -17.80
CA LEU A 4 19.30 -37.84 -17.99
C LEU A 4 17.81 -38.09 -17.72
N GLY A 5 17.44 -39.33 -17.40
CA GLY A 5 16.06 -39.76 -17.18
C GLY A 5 15.23 -39.66 -18.46
N GLN A 6 13.94 -39.98 -18.33
CA GLN A 6 13.01 -39.83 -19.44
C GLN A 6 12.69 -38.34 -19.67
N VAL A 7 12.90 -37.88 -20.89
CA VAL A 7 12.53 -36.53 -21.31
C VAL A 7 11.01 -36.39 -21.29
N PRO A 8 10.43 -35.37 -20.63
CA PRO A 8 8.98 -35.15 -20.64
C PRO A 8 8.46 -34.95 -22.07
N TYR A 9 7.37 -35.64 -22.41
CA TYR A 9 6.68 -35.48 -23.69
C TYR A 9 5.20 -35.84 -23.55
N GLN A 10 4.35 -35.00 -24.12
CA GLN A 10 2.94 -35.29 -24.31
C GLN A 10 2.44 -34.52 -25.54
N PRO A 11 1.72 -35.17 -26.46
CA PRO A 11 1.13 -34.50 -27.61
C PRO A 11 -0.01 -33.57 -27.16
N GLN A 12 -0.27 -32.52 -27.93
CA GLN A 12 -1.40 -31.64 -27.64
C GLN A 12 -2.73 -32.34 -27.95
N ASP A 13 -3.68 -32.24 -27.02
CA ASP A 13 -5.08 -32.59 -27.28
C ASP A 13 -5.82 -31.38 -27.84
N VAL A 14 -6.35 -31.53 -29.06
CA VAL A 14 -7.05 -30.46 -29.78
C VAL A 14 -8.27 -29.94 -29.01
N GLN A 15 -9.01 -30.82 -28.32
CA GLN A 15 -10.19 -30.45 -27.54
C GLN A 15 -9.83 -29.66 -26.29
N GLU A 16 -8.73 -30.02 -25.62
CA GLU A 16 -8.21 -29.26 -24.47
C GLU A 16 -7.73 -27.87 -24.90
N VAL A 17 -6.97 -27.76 -25.99
CA VAL A 17 -6.51 -26.47 -26.52
C VAL A 17 -7.69 -25.61 -26.98
N GLN A 18 -8.70 -26.20 -27.65
CA GLN A 18 -9.93 -25.50 -28.02
C GLN A 18 -10.68 -24.98 -26.78
N THR A 19 -10.68 -25.74 -25.68
CA THR A 19 -11.31 -25.35 -24.41
C THR A 19 -10.55 -24.21 -23.74
N LEU A 20 -9.22 -24.28 -23.69
CA LEU A 20 -8.36 -23.18 -23.25
C LEU A 20 -8.67 -21.90 -24.05
N LEU A 21 -8.70 -21.98 -25.38
CA LEU A 21 -8.98 -20.83 -26.23
C LEU A 21 -10.36 -20.22 -25.98
N ARG A 22 -11.41 -21.03 -25.85
CA ARG A 22 -12.76 -20.54 -25.51
C ARG A 22 -12.76 -19.77 -24.18
N ASN A 23 -12.06 -20.28 -23.17
CA ASN A 23 -11.95 -19.62 -21.87
C ASN A 23 -11.16 -18.31 -21.98
N LEU A 24 -10.05 -18.30 -22.71
CA LEU A 24 -9.28 -17.08 -22.98
C LEU A 24 -10.12 -16.04 -23.73
N GLU A 25 -10.90 -16.44 -24.73
CA GLU A 25 -11.78 -15.54 -25.49
C GLU A 25 -12.88 -14.92 -24.61
N ALA A 26 -13.42 -15.67 -23.65
CA ALA A 26 -14.34 -15.14 -22.66
C ALA A 26 -13.73 -13.98 -21.83
N GLY A 27 -12.41 -13.97 -21.64
CA GLY A 27 -11.66 -12.92 -20.97
C GLY A 27 -11.48 -11.61 -21.77
N LEU A 28 -11.83 -11.57 -23.07
CA LEU A 28 -11.60 -10.41 -23.95
C LEU A 28 -12.72 -9.34 -23.92
N GLY A 29 -13.99 -9.75 -23.79
CA GLY A 29 -15.15 -8.88 -24.04
C GLY A 29 -15.49 -7.91 -22.90
N LYS A 30 -15.91 -6.67 -23.15
CA LYS A 30 -16.28 -5.66 -22.11
C LYS A 30 -17.67 -5.86 -21.46
N LYS A 31 -18.51 -6.77 -21.98
CA LYS A 31 -19.91 -6.94 -21.55
C LYS A 31 -20.25 -8.43 -21.40
N GLY A 32 -20.45 -8.87 -20.17
CA GLY A 32 -20.90 -10.21 -19.77
C GLY A 32 -21.17 -10.22 -18.26
N PRO A 33 -22.01 -11.15 -17.74
CA PRO A 33 -22.31 -11.21 -16.31
C PRO A 33 -21.02 -11.44 -15.52
N LYS A 34 -20.82 -10.66 -14.45
CA LYS A 34 -19.66 -10.62 -13.52
C LYS A 34 -18.42 -11.39 -14.00
N LYS A 35 -17.53 -10.70 -14.72
CA LYS A 35 -16.21 -11.25 -15.09
C LYS A 35 -15.44 -11.72 -13.87
N THR A 36 -14.77 -12.85 -13.99
CA THR A 36 -13.82 -13.33 -12.99
C THR A 36 -12.39 -12.86 -13.29
N TYR A 37 -11.95 -12.79 -14.56
CA TYR A 37 -10.63 -12.28 -14.97
C TYR A 37 -10.66 -11.51 -16.30
N SER A 38 -9.53 -10.90 -16.71
CA SER A 38 -9.37 -10.21 -17.99
C SER A 38 -8.08 -10.63 -18.70
N CYS A 39 -8.13 -10.81 -20.02
CA CYS A 39 -6.94 -11.03 -20.84
C CYS A 39 -6.93 -10.10 -22.06
N LYS A 40 -5.76 -9.97 -22.70
CA LYS A 40 -5.57 -9.29 -23.98
C LYS A 40 -5.06 -10.28 -25.00
N ARG A 41 -5.56 -10.16 -26.24
CA ARG A 41 -5.07 -10.91 -27.41
C ARG A 41 -4.44 -9.96 -28.41
N THR A 42 -3.29 -10.35 -28.96
CA THR A 42 -2.63 -9.63 -30.05
C THR A 42 -2.16 -10.64 -31.10
N GLY A 43 -2.63 -10.49 -32.34
CA GLY A 43 -2.20 -11.31 -33.47
C GLY A 43 -0.91 -10.79 -34.07
N PHE A 44 -0.03 -11.71 -34.48
CA PHE A 44 1.24 -11.41 -35.15
C PHE A 44 1.40 -12.32 -36.36
N ASP A 45 1.70 -11.72 -37.51
CA ASP A 45 2.15 -12.45 -38.68
C ASP A 45 3.58 -12.95 -38.43
N VAL A 46 3.82 -14.24 -38.67
CA VAL A 46 5.15 -14.83 -38.55
C VAL A 46 5.96 -14.46 -39.79
N HIS A 47 6.84 -13.48 -39.65
CA HIS A 47 7.46 -12.77 -40.79
C HIS A 47 8.23 -13.67 -41.77
N ASP A 48 8.89 -14.72 -41.27
CA ASP A 48 9.68 -15.67 -42.08
C ASP A 48 8.90 -16.94 -42.46
N SER A 49 7.60 -17.00 -42.17
CA SER A 49 6.81 -18.20 -42.45
C SER A 49 6.47 -18.34 -43.94
N PRO A 50 6.85 -19.43 -44.61
CA PRO A 50 6.48 -19.67 -46.01
C PRO A 50 4.97 -19.82 -46.20
N GLN A 51 4.25 -20.32 -45.18
CA GLN A 51 2.79 -20.44 -45.20
C GLN A 51 2.06 -19.20 -44.66
N LYS A 52 2.79 -18.11 -44.36
CA LYS A 52 2.24 -16.86 -43.78
C LYS A 52 1.40 -17.14 -42.53
N LEU A 53 1.92 -17.97 -41.64
CA LEU A 53 1.26 -18.34 -40.41
C LEU A 53 1.06 -17.13 -39.49
N VAL A 54 0.01 -17.19 -38.68
CA VAL A 54 -0.34 -16.16 -37.69
C VAL A 54 -0.39 -16.79 -36.31
N VAL A 55 0.23 -16.14 -35.34
CA VAL A 55 0.16 -16.53 -33.93
C VAL A 55 -0.50 -15.45 -33.09
N ASN A 56 -1.25 -15.86 -32.08
CA ASN A 56 -1.94 -14.96 -31.16
C ASN A 56 -1.26 -15.00 -29.80
N SER A 57 -0.70 -13.88 -29.36
CA SER A 57 -0.17 -13.71 -28.00
C SER A 57 -1.30 -13.41 -27.02
N TRP A 58 -1.28 -14.08 -25.88
CA TRP A 58 -2.23 -13.91 -24.79
C TRP A 58 -1.54 -13.32 -23.56
N ARG A 59 -2.13 -12.27 -22.98
CA ARG A 59 -1.58 -11.56 -21.82
C ARG A 59 -2.65 -11.29 -20.77
N PHE A 60 -2.44 -11.83 -19.57
CA PHE A 60 -3.16 -11.46 -18.36
C PHE A 60 -2.52 -10.24 -17.67
N GLN A 61 -3.24 -9.64 -16.72
CA GLN A 61 -2.62 -8.68 -15.80
C GLN A 61 -1.80 -9.43 -14.75
N ASP A 62 -0.71 -8.84 -14.26
CA ASP A 62 0.21 -9.54 -13.35
C ASP A 62 -0.45 -9.93 -12.01
N TRP A 63 -1.47 -9.21 -11.56
CA TRP A 63 -2.25 -9.54 -10.34
C TRP A 63 -3.28 -10.66 -10.56
N ASP A 64 -3.72 -10.92 -11.79
CA ASP A 64 -4.73 -11.96 -12.07
C ASP A 64 -4.16 -13.36 -11.80
N TYR A 65 -2.85 -13.56 -11.93
CA TYR A 65 -2.19 -14.84 -11.62
C TYR A 65 -2.21 -15.23 -10.14
N LYS A 66 -2.68 -14.35 -9.24
CA LYS A 66 -2.88 -14.67 -7.81
C LYS A 66 -4.24 -15.33 -7.55
N ARG A 67 -5.08 -15.47 -8.57
CA ARG A 67 -6.39 -16.12 -8.50
C ARG A 67 -6.26 -17.61 -8.75
N ASP A 68 -7.25 -18.39 -8.32
CA ASP A 68 -7.26 -19.85 -8.50
C ASP A 68 -8.04 -20.32 -9.74
N ASP A 69 -8.74 -19.41 -10.43
CA ASP A 69 -9.70 -19.72 -11.50
C ASP A 69 -9.26 -19.33 -12.92
N LEU A 70 -7.96 -19.14 -13.14
CA LEU A 70 -7.44 -18.86 -14.48
C LEU A 70 -7.47 -20.13 -15.36
N PRO A 71 -7.71 -19.98 -16.68
CA PRO A 71 -7.72 -21.12 -17.59
C PRO A 71 -6.32 -21.70 -17.85
N THR A 72 -5.28 -20.92 -17.56
CA THR A 72 -3.87 -21.32 -17.53
C THR A 72 -3.08 -20.24 -16.79
N TYR A 73 -1.97 -20.63 -16.17
CA TYR A 73 -1.06 -19.72 -15.47
C TYR A 73 0.18 -19.36 -16.30
N ALA A 74 0.22 -19.80 -17.57
CA ALA A 74 1.33 -19.55 -18.48
C ALA A 74 1.57 -18.05 -18.71
N ARG A 75 2.78 -17.58 -18.41
CA ARG A 75 3.25 -16.21 -18.63
C ARG A 75 4.13 -16.16 -19.88
N GLY A 76 3.48 -15.88 -21.01
CA GLY A 76 4.11 -15.95 -22.34
C GLY A 76 3.47 -17.08 -23.13
N LEU A 77 2.23 -16.88 -23.56
CA LEU A 77 1.43 -17.88 -24.26
C LEU A 77 1.13 -17.39 -25.67
N PHE A 78 1.47 -18.20 -26.67
CA PHE A 78 1.09 -17.95 -28.06
C PHE A 78 0.39 -19.17 -28.64
N THR A 79 -0.70 -18.93 -29.36
CA THR A 79 -1.51 -19.98 -29.98
C THR A 79 -1.65 -19.75 -31.48
N GLY A 80 -1.56 -20.81 -32.26
CA GLY A 80 -1.67 -20.80 -33.72
C GLY A 80 -2.62 -21.87 -34.22
N LYS A 81 -2.37 -22.33 -35.45
CA LYS A 81 -3.06 -23.46 -36.06
C LYS A 81 -2.02 -24.44 -36.60
N ASN A 82 -2.26 -25.73 -36.42
CA ASN A 82 -1.43 -26.80 -36.97
C ASN A 82 -1.66 -27.00 -38.48
N GLU A 83 -0.99 -27.99 -39.09
CA GLU A 83 -1.12 -28.27 -40.52
C GLU A 83 -2.54 -28.68 -40.98
N LYS A 84 -3.40 -29.09 -40.05
CA LYS A 84 -4.81 -29.44 -40.29
C LYS A 84 -5.77 -28.27 -40.04
N GLY A 85 -5.26 -27.08 -39.73
CA GLY A 85 -6.06 -25.91 -39.38
C GLY A 85 -6.71 -25.96 -38.00
N GLN A 86 -6.32 -26.93 -37.16
CA GLN A 86 -6.80 -27.09 -35.79
C GLN A 86 -5.98 -26.23 -34.83
N PRO A 87 -6.56 -25.77 -33.70
CA PRO A 87 -5.82 -24.93 -32.75
C PRO A 87 -4.64 -25.67 -32.12
N GLU A 88 -3.55 -24.94 -31.91
CA GLU A 88 -2.37 -25.42 -31.19
C GLU A 88 -1.76 -24.31 -30.31
N ILE A 89 -1.05 -24.73 -29.27
CA ILE A 89 -0.15 -23.87 -28.49
C ILE A 89 1.19 -23.86 -29.21
N SER A 90 1.57 -22.70 -29.75
CA SER A 90 2.84 -22.51 -30.45
C SER A 90 3.97 -22.13 -29.50
N ILE A 91 3.68 -21.39 -28.42
CA ILE A 91 4.65 -21.03 -27.37
C ILE A 91 4.00 -21.16 -26.01
N ARG A 92 4.71 -21.77 -25.06
CA ARG A 92 4.32 -21.93 -23.66
C ARG A 92 5.48 -21.54 -22.73
N GLY A 93 5.49 -20.30 -22.26
CA GLY A 93 6.38 -19.83 -21.20
C GLY A 93 6.06 -20.49 -19.86
N TYR A 94 6.84 -20.24 -18.80
CA TYR A 94 6.55 -20.80 -17.47
C TYR A 94 5.22 -20.32 -16.90
N ASP A 95 4.73 -21.02 -15.89
CA ASP A 95 3.72 -20.41 -15.03
C ASP A 95 4.25 -19.17 -14.33
N LYS A 96 3.38 -18.20 -14.05
CA LYS A 96 3.77 -17.05 -13.23
C LYS A 96 4.15 -17.54 -11.84
N PHE A 97 5.42 -17.36 -11.48
CA PHE A 97 5.93 -17.63 -10.14
C PHE A 97 6.23 -16.35 -9.34
N PHE A 98 6.13 -16.47 -8.02
CA PHE A 98 6.15 -15.37 -7.07
C PHE A 98 7.38 -15.44 -6.16
N ASN A 99 7.76 -14.30 -5.56
CA ASN A 99 8.85 -14.25 -4.59
C ASN A 99 8.44 -14.97 -3.31
N THR A 100 9.40 -15.45 -2.53
CA THR A 100 9.16 -15.82 -1.12
C THR A 100 8.41 -14.68 -0.41
N GLY A 101 7.39 -15.05 0.38
CA GLY A 101 6.54 -14.10 1.10
C GLY A 101 5.46 -13.35 0.27
N GLU A 102 5.49 -13.40 -1.06
CA GLU A 102 4.60 -12.58 -1.92
C GLU A 102 3.15 -13.09 -2.01
N VAL A 103 2.93 -14.40 -1.88
CA VAL A 103 1.60 -15.04 -1.86
C VAL A 103 1.59 -16.17 -0.82
N HIS A 104 0.40 -16.66 -0.44
CA HIS A 104 0.30 -17.75 0.55
C HIS A 104 1.13 -18.98 0.16
N ALA A 105 1.09 -19.38 -1.12
CA ALA A 105 1.84 -20.53 -1.63
C ALA A 105 3.37 -20.38 -1.49
N THR A 106 3.90 -19.15 -1.43
CA THR A 106 5.34 -18.87 -1.31
C THR A 106 5.77 -18.47 0.10
N GLN A 107 4.92 -18.69 1.10
CA GLN A 107 5.33 -18.61 2.51
C GLN A 107 6.19 -19.82 2.86
N TRP A 108 7.30 -19.63 3.58
CA TRP A 108 8.23 -20.73 3.90
C TRP A 108 7.56 -21.94 4.56
N ARG A 109 6.62 -21.70 5.50
CA ARG A 109 5.80 -22.76 6.12
C ARG A 109 5.04 -23.59 5.09
N THR A 110 4.48 -22.93 4.08
CA THR A 110 3.66 -23.53 3.04
C THR A 110 4.54 -24.26 2.03
N ILE A 111 5.69 -23.68 1.65
CA ILE A 111 6.68 -24.33 0.80
C ILE A 111 7.12 -25.65 1.44
N LYS A 112 7.48 -25.62 2.73
CA LYS A 112 7.91 -26.81 3.48
C LYS A 112 6.85 -27.91 3.55
N GLN A 113 5.57 -27.56 3.64
CA GLN A 113 4.47 -28.51 3.76
C GLN A 113 3.94 -29.03 2.41
N ALA A 114 3.90 -28.17 1.38
CA ALA A 114 3.18 -28.43 0.14
C ALA A 114 4.09 -28.81 -1.03
N THR A 115 5.41 -28.69 -0.88
CA THR A 115 6.38 -28.98 -1.94
C THR A 115 7.26 -30.19 -1.61
N LYS A 116 7.89 -30.74 -2.65
CA LYS A 116 8.89 -31.81 -2.51
C LYS A 116 10.05 -31.58 -3.47
N GLY A 117 11.22 -32.01 -3.02
CA GLY A 117 12.44 -32.00 -3.81
C GLY A 117 12.49 -33.10 -4.89
N PRO A 118 13.64 -33.20 -5.60
CA PRO A 118 14.80 -32.31 -5.45
C PRO A 118 14.45 -30.86 -5.82
N TYR A 119 15.05 -29.91 -5.09
CA TYR A 119 14.94 -28.48 -5.33
C TYR A 119 16.09 -28.04 -6.25
N GLU A 120 15.76 -27.68 -7.49
CA GLU A 120 16.74 -27.20 -8.46
C GLU A 120 16.78 -25.67 -8.43
N LEU A 121 17.93 -25.10 -8.05
CA LEU A 121 18.16 -23.67 -8.00
C LEU A 121 18.90 -23.26 -9.26
N SER A 122 18.20 -22.57 -10.16
CA SER A 122 18.84 -21.91 -11.31
C SER A 122 19.17 -20.47 -10.98
N LEU A 123 20.36 -20.03 -11.38
CA LEU A 123 20.73 -18.61 -11.33
C LEU A 123 19.70 -17.77 -12.07
N LYS A 124 19.26 -16.69 -11.43
CA LYS A 124 18.32 -15.77 -12.05
C LYS A 124 19.09 -14.71 -12.83
N GLU A 125 19.43 -15.05 -14.07
CA GLU A 125 20.01 -14.11 -15.03
C GLU A 125 19.15 -12.83 -15.16
N ASN A 126 19.80 -11.75 -15.58
CA ASN A 126 19.25 -10.40 -15.57
C ASN A 126 19.22 -9.80 -16.98
N GLY A 127 18.31 -10.29 -17.80
CA GLY A 127 18.13 -9.84 -19.17
C GLY A 127 16.66 -9.78 -19.57
N CYS A 128 16.36 -10.19 -20.80
CA CYS A 128 15.01 -10.28 -21.29
C CYS A 128 14.64 -11.70 -21.76
N ILE A 129 13.45 -12.17 -21.38
CA ILE A 129 13.02 -13.52 -21.71
C ILE A 129 12.71 -13.69 -23.21
N ILE A 130 13.25 -14.75 -23.80
CA ILE A 130 13.04 -15.17 -25.18
C ILE A 130 12.47 -16.60 -25.18
N PHE A 131 11.43 -16.81 -25.98
CA PHE A 131 10.83 -18.12 -26.21
C PHE A 131 11.08 -18.55 -27.64
N ILE A 132 11.42 -19.83 -27.82
CA ILE A 132 11.69 -20.40 -29.14
C ILE A 132 10.93 -21.71 -29.29
N SER A 133 10.24 -21.89 -30.42
CA SER A 133 9.60 -23.16 -30.80
C SER A 133 9.63 -23.36 -32.32
N GLY A 134 9.25 -24.55 -32.78
CA GLY A 134 9.06 -24.85 -34.20
C GLY A 134 7.59 -24.90 -34.60
N LEU A 135 7.27 -24.30 -35.74
CA LEU A 135 5.95 -24.38 -36.37
C LEU A 135 5.88 -25.54 -37.39
N HIS A 136 4.66 -25.93 -37.78
CA HIS A 136 4.45 -27.08 -38.68
C HIS A 136 4.97 -26.87 -40.10
N ASP A 137 5.21 -25.63 -40.54
CA ASP A 137 5.81 -25.32 -41.84
C ASP A 137 7.35 -25.29 -41.80
N GLY A 138 7.96 -25.66 -40.67
CA GLY A 138 9.41 -25.68 -40.46
C GLY A 138 10.00 -24.33 -40.02
N THR A 139 9.16 -23.31 -39.80
CA THR A 139 9.61 -22.00 -39.29
C THR A 139 10.02 -22.10 -37.82
N LEU A 140 11.16 -21.50 -37.48
CA LEU A 140 11.56 -21.27 -36.10
C LEU A 140 10.87 -20.00 -35.59
N LEU A 141 9.92 -20.15 -34.67
CA LEU A 141 9.25 -19.02 -34.05
C LEU A 141 10.07 -18.52 -32.86
N VAL A 142 10.50 -17.26 -32.91
CA VAL A 142 11.18 -16.58 -31.79
C VAL A 142 10.30 -15.45 -31.27
N CYS A 143 10.03 -15.48 -29.97
CA CYS A 143 9.16 -14.53 -29.30
C CYS A 143 9.89 -13.90 -28.11
N SER A 144 9.71 -12.60 -27.93
CA SER A 144 9.84 -11.99 -26.60
C SER A 144 8.63 -12.38 -25.74
N LYS A 145 8.58 -11.90 -24.50
CA LYS A 145 7.49 -12.20 -23.56
C LYS A 145 6.06 -12.15 -24.12
N HIS A 146 5.74 -11.14 -24.95
CA HIS A 146 4.38 -10.90 -25.48
C HIS A 146 4.36 -10.42 -26.94
N SER A 147 5.47 -10.57 -27.67
CA SER A 147 5.60 -10.04 -29.05
C SER A 147 6.60 -10.88 -29.83
N THR A 148 6.41 -10.97 -31.14
CA THR A 148 7.36 -11.56 -32.10
C THR A 148 7.55 -10.62 -33.30
N GLY A 149 8.57 -10.87 -34.11
CA GLY A 149 8.85 -10.14 -35.34
C GLY A 149 9.45 -8.73 -35.15
N PRO A 150 9.70 -8.04 -36.27
CA PRO A 150 10.27 -6.69 -36.28
C PRO A 150 9.29 -5.62 -35.74
N ARG A 151 9.84 -4.48 -35.34
CA ARG A 151 9.09 -3.26 -35.04
C ARG A 151 9.54 -2.15 -35.99
N ASN A 152 8.64 -1.19 -36.23
CA ASN A 152 8.82 -0.21 -37.31
C ASN A 152 10.06 0.70 -37.18
N ASP A 153 10.64 0.87 -35.98
CA ASP A 153 11.71 1.86 -35.75
C ASP A 153 12.87 1.39 -34.84
N GLU A 154 12.79 0.21 -34.22
CA GLU A 154 13.81 -0.30 -33.28
C GLU A 154 13.96 -1.82 -33.38
N LEU A 155 15.16 -2.34 -33.09
CA LEU A 155 15.40 -3.78 -33.00
C LEU A 155 14.55 -4.37 -31.86
N SER A 156 13.58 -5.21 -32.19
CA SER A 156 12.75 -5.86 -31.18
C SER A 156 13.57 -6.90 -30.41
N HIS A 157 13.20 -7.18 -29.15
CA HIS A 157 13.85 -8.23 -28.37
C HIS A 157 13.79 -9.60 -29.05
N ALA A 158 12.68 -9.90 -29.74
CA ALA A 158 12.55 -11.13 -30.51
C ALA A 158 13.61 -11.20 -31.64
N MET A 159 13.83 -10.09 -32.34
CA MET A 159 14.81 -9.99 -33.42
C MET A 159 16.25 -10.00 -32.92
N ALA A 160 16.52 -9.41 -31.76
CA ALA A 160 17.81 -9.54 -31.09
C ALA A 160 18.08 -10.99 -30.68
N GLY A 161 17.06 -11.67 -30.13
CA GLY A 161 17.10 -13.10 -29.86
C GLY A 161 17.41 -13.92 -31.11
N GLU A 162 16.74 -13.66 -32.23
CA GLU A 162 16.99 -14.34 -33.50
C GLU A 162 18.43 -14.21 -33.99
N LYS A 163 19.02 -13.00 -33.92
CA LYS A 163 20.43 -12.80 -34.28
C LYS A 163 21.36 -13.65 -33.43
N TRP A 164 21.06 -13.79 -32.14
CA TRP A 164 21.83 -14.64 -31.25
C TRP A 164 21.61 -16.13 -31.51
N VAL A 165 20.39 -16.55 -31.87
CA VAL A 165 20.13 -17.93 -32.32
C VAL A 165 21.05 -18.29 -33.48
N ASP A 166 21.14 -17.43 -34.51
CA ASP A 166 22.01 -17.70 -35.66
C ASP A 166 23.47 -17.86 -35.26
N LYS A 167 23.96 -16.99 -34.37
CA LYS A 167 25.34 -17.05 -33.86
C LYS A 167 25.61 -18.34 -33.07
N HIS A 168 24.70 -18.75 -32.20
CA HIS A 168 24.84 -20.00 -31.43
C HIS A 168 24.78 -21.23 -32.32
N LEU A 169 23.82 -21.30 -33.24
CA LEU A 169 23.67 -22.45 -34.14
C LEU A 169 24.85 -22.59 -35.11
N ALA A 170 25.36 -21.47 -35.63
CA ALA A 170 26.55 -21.47 -36.49
C ALA A 170 27.78 -22.04 -35.76
N SER A 171 27.92 -21.81 -34.46
CA SER A 171 29.05 -22.31 -33.66
C SER A 171 29.11 -23.85 -33.56
N VAL A 172 27.98 -24.53 -33.78
CA VAL A 172 27.85 -25.99 -33.75
C VAL A 172 27.43 -26.57 -35.11
N GLY A 173 27.47 -25.78 -36.19
CA GLY A 173 27.16 -26.22 -37.55
C GLY A 173 25.71 -26.64 -37.77
N LYS A 174 24.75 -26.04 -37.05
CA LYS A 174 23.31 -26.33 -37.16
C LYS A 174 22.53 -25.15 -37.76
N THR A 175 21.30 -25.40 -38.19
CA THR A 175 20.43 -24.38 -38.81
C THR A 175 19.16 -24.11 -38.00
N ARG A 176 18.49 -22.97 -38.26
CA ARG A 176 17.17 -22.65 -37.68
C ARG A 176 16.14 -23.75 -37.95
N GLN A 177 16.17 -24.34 -39.15
CA GLN A 177 15.24 -25.42 -39.54
C GLN A 177 15.48 -26.69 -38.72
N ASP A 178 16.73 -27.02 -38.40
CA ASP A 178 17.04 -28.17 -37.54
C ASP A 178 16.46 -27.97 -36.14
N LEU A 179 16.65 -26.77 -35.57
CA LEU A 179 16.14 -26.44 -34.24
C LEU A 179 14.60 -26.42 -34.22
N ALA A 180 13.96 -25.87 -35.26
CA ALA A 180 12.50 -25.85 -35.37
C ALA A 180 11.94 -27.28 -35.42
N LYS A 181 12.53 -28.16 -36.25
CA LYS A 181 12.13 -29.57 -36.32
C LYS A 181 12.29 -30.27 -34.97
N GLU A 182 13.41 -30.05 -34.28
CA GLU A 182 13.67 -30.67 -32.98
C GLU A 182 12.66 -30.22 -31.92
N LEU A 183 12.42 -28.91 -31.78
CA LEU A 183 11.48 -28.38 -30.79
C LEU A 183 10.04 -28.80 -31.10
N ARG A 184 9.66 -28.87 -32.38
CA ARG A 184 8.35 -29.38 -32.80
C ARG A 184 8.18 -30.85 -32.48
N ALA A 185 9.20 -31.69 -32.76
CA ALA A 185 9.17 -33.12 -32.44
C ALA A 185 9.00 -33.38 -30.93
N ARG A 186 9.50 -32.47 -30.09
CA ARG A 186 9.37 -32.51 -28.63
C ARG A 186 8.08 -31.89 -28.10
N ASN A 187 7.25 -31.30 -28.96
CA ASN A 187 6.12 -30.43 -28.57
C ASN A 187 6.54 -29.36 -27.54
N ALA A 188 7.68 -28.71 -27.76
CA ALA A 188 8.34 -27.91 -26.73
C ALA A 188 8.58 -26.44 -27.11
N THR A 189 8.66 -25.61 -26.07
CA THR A 189 9.19 -24.24 -26.11
C THR A 189 10.49 -24.21 -25.32
N ALA A 190 11.59 -23.83 -25.95
CA ALA A 190 12.83 -23.47 -25.26
C ALA A 190 12.74 -22.04 -24.74
N VAL A 191 13.19 -21.83 -23.50
CA VAL A 191 13.05 -20.58 -22.74
C VAL A 191 14.42 -20.07 -22.32
N PHE A 192 14.74 -18.87 -22.78
CA PHE A 192 16.05 -18.25 -22.61
C PHE A 192 15.93 -16.89 -21.93
N GLU A 193 17.03 -16.48 -21.30
CA GLU A 193 17.27 -15.09 -20.94
C GLU A 193 18.33 -14.55 -21.92
N LEU A 194 17.97 -13.53 -22.69
CA LEU A 194 18.91 -12.79 -23.53
C LEU A 194 19.61 -11.73 -22.67
N CYS A 195 20.91 -11.90 -22.48
CA CYS A 195 21.76 -10.98 -21.73
C CYS A 195 22.84 -10.43 -22.67
N ASP A 196 22.80 -9.14 -22.97
CA ASP A 196 23.68 -8.49 -23.95
C ASP A 196 23.65 -6.96 -23.76
N ASP A 197 24.64 -6.39 -23.07
CA ASP A 197 24.69 -4.95 -22.78
C ASP A 197 24.85 -4.08 -24.05
N GLU A 198 25.33 -4.64 -25.17
CA GLU A 198 25.36 -3.93 -26.46
C GLU A 198 23.96 -3.78 -27.07
N PHE A 199 23.03 -4.66 -26.70
CA PHE A 199 21.63 -4.57 -27.10
C PHE A 199 20.80 -3.78 -26.09
N GLU A 200 20.83 -4.15 -24.81
CA GLU A 200 20.08 -3.49 -23.74
C GLU A 200 20.72 -3.77 -22.38
N GLU A 201 21.18 -2.74 -21.66
CA GLU A 201 21.66 -2.90 -20.28
C GLU A 201 20.48 -3.05 -19.30
N HIS A 202 20.62 -3.99 -18.36
CA HIS A 202 19.63 -4.18 -17.30
C HIS A 202 20.09 -3.60 -15.95
N ILE A 203 20.51 -4.45 -15.02
CA ILE A 203 21.04 -4.09 -13.68
C ILE A 203 22.42 -4.73 -13.48
N LEU A 204 22.58 -6.00 -13.87
CA LEU A 204 23.87 -6.68 -13.87
C LEU A 204 24.56 -6.49 -15.22
N ALA A 205 25.89 -6.44 -15.21
CA ALA A 205 26.69 -6.28 -16.41
C ALA A 205 26.90 -7.62 -17.11
N TYR A 206 26.76 -7.61 -18.43
CA TYR A 206 27.08 -8.71 -19.32
C TYR A 206 27.97 -8.20 -20.45
N ASP A 207 29.28 -8.40 -20.27
CA ASP A 207 30.26 -8.06 -21.30
C ASP A 207 30.08 -8.92 -22.56
N ARG A 208 30.83 -8.57 -23.62
CA ARG A 208 30.79 -9.26 -24.92
C ARG A 208 31.08 -10.77 -24.82
N GLU A 209 31.91 -11.19 -23.86
CA GLU A 209 32.29 -12.59 -23.67
C GLU A 209 31.20 -13.39 -22.97
N ASN A 210 30.38 -12.74 -22.15
CA ASN A 210 29.26 -13.33 -21.43
C ASN A 210 27.91 -13.05 -22.12
N ALA A 211 27.88 -12.26 -23.19
CA ALA A 211 26.65 -12.00 -23.94
C ALA A 211 26.11 -13.27 -24.65
N GLY A 212 24.78 -13.39 -24.71
CA GLY A 212 24.08 -14.44 -25.45
C GLY A 212 22.73 -14.87 -24.86
N LEU A 213 22.25 -16.02 -25.35
CA LEU A 213 21.01 -16.66 -24.93
C LEU A 213 21.34 -17.73 -23.90
N TYR A 214 20.99 -17.47 -22.65
CA TYR A 214 21.11 -18.41 -21.53
C TYR A 214 19.87 -19.30 -21.48
N LEU A 215 20.03 -20.56 -21.89
CA LEU A 215 18.93 -21.51 -21.85
C LEU A 215 18.68 -21.91 -20.40
N HIS A 216 17.50 -21.55 -19.88
CA HIS A 216 17.13 -21.88 -18.52
C HIS A 216 15.89 -22.77 -18.46
N GLY A 217 15.19 -23.09 -19.55
CA GLY A 217 14.22 -24.19 -19.50
C GLY A 217 13.63 -24.60 -20.81
N ILE A 218 12.91 -25.71 -20.78
CA ILE A 218 12.19 -26.26 -21.91
C ILE A 218 10.84 -26.73 -21.39
N ASN A 219 9.76 -26.14 -21.89
CA ASN A 219 8.39 -26.43 -21.45
C ASN A 219 7.63 -27.18 -22.53
N ILE A 220 6.75 -28.10 -22.14
CA ILE A 220 5.83 -28.74 -23.09
C ILE A 220 4.71 -27.77 -23.42
N ASN A 221 4.32 -27.70 -24.69
CA ASN A 221 3.27 -26.82 -25.19
C ASN A 221 1.87 -27.39 -24.86
N LEU A 222 1.52 -27.41 -23.58
CA LEU A 222 0.23 -27.84 -23.04
C LEU A 222 -0.43 -26.69 -22.26
N PRO A 223 -1.75 -26.76 -21.99
CA PRO A 223 -2.41 -25.86 -21.06
C PRO A 223 -1.81 -25.91 -19.65
N GLU A 224 -1.50 -27.13 -19.18
CA GLU A 224 -0.83 -27.40 -17.90
C GLU A 224 0.67 -27.11 -17.93
N PHE A 225 1.30 -27.03 -16.76
CA PHE A 225 2.74 -26.79 -16.68
C PHE A 225 3.52 -28.09 -16.55
N MET A 226 4.40 -28.30 -17.53
CA MET A 226 5.33 -29.41 -17.56
C MET A 226 6.66 -28.91 -18.13
N THR A 227 7.76 -29.16 -17.42
CA THR A 227 9.08 -28.62 -17.76
C THR A 227 10.19 -29.66 -17.62
N TYR A 228 11.27 -29.47 -18.35
CA TYR A 228 12.47 -30.32 -18.29
C TYR A 228 13.25 -30.06 -17.00
N SER A 229 13.97 -31.08 -16.52
CA SER A 229 14.92 -30.91 -15.41
C SER A 229 16.13 -30.07 -15.83
N GLY A 230 16.82 -29.46 -14.87
CA GLY A 230 18.01 -28.66 -15.12
C GLY A 230 19.09 -29.38 -15.93
N ALA A 231 19.32 -30.67 -15.64
CA ALA A 231 20.29 -31.49 -16.38
C ALA A 231 19.90 -31.68 -17.86
N GLN A 232 18.61 -31.92 -18.15
CA GLN A 232 18.10 -32.04 -19.52
C GLN A 232 18.19 -30.70 -20.27
N VAL A 233 17.96 -29.59 -19.58
CA VAL A 233 18.09 -28.24 -20.13
C VAL A 233 19.56 -27.95 -20.49
N GLN A 234 20.51 -28.26 -19.60
CA GLN A 234 21.94 -28.08 -19.87
C GLN A 234 22.42 -28.95 -21.04
N ALA A 235 21.96 -30.20 -21.12
CA ALA A 235 22.28 -31.08 -22.25
C ALA A 235 21.78 -30.52 -23.59
N PHE A 236 20.57 -29.97 -23.61
CA PHE A 236 20.03 -29.31 -24.81
C PHE A 236 20.81 -28.03 -25.14
N ALA A 237 21.17 -27.22 -24.14
CA ALA A 237 21.98 -26.01 -24.36
C ALA A 237 23.30 -26.35 -25.06
N GLU A 238 24.01 -27.36 -24.55
CA GLU A 238 25.27 -27.83 -25.12
C GLU A 238 25.11 -28.39 -26.53
N GLN A 239 24.06 -29.21 -26.75
CA GLN A 239 23.77 -29.79 -28.06
C GLN A 239 23.50 -28.73 -29.14
N TRP A 240 22.98 -27.55 -28.78
CA TRP A 240 22.55 -26.51 -29.71
C TRP A 240 23.40 -25.23 -29.63
N GLY A 241 24.52 -25.26 -28.90
CA GLY A 241 25.48 -24.16 -28.83
C GLY A 241 25.06 -22.96 -27.97
N PHE A 242 24.03 -23.11 -27.13
CA PHE A 242 23.53 -22.03 -26.26
C PHE A 242 24.37 -21.87 -24.98
N ARG A 243 24.24 -20.72 -24.30
CA ARG A 243 24.83 -20.53 -22.98
C ARG A 243 24.09 -21.40 -21.97
N LYS A 244 24.85 -22.11 -21.13
CA LYS A 244 24.32 -22.96 -20.05
C LYS A 244 23.94 -22.09 -18.86
N THR A 245 22.79 -22.39 -18.27
CA THR A 245 22.43 -21.93 -16.93
C THR A 245 22.89 -22.98 -15.93
N ASP A 246 23.50 -22.55 -14.83
CA ASP A 246 23.90 -23.45 -13.76
C ASP A 246 22.70 -23.84 -12.87
N PHE A 247 22.70 -25.08 -12.41
CA PHE A 247 21.67 -25.65 -11.54
C PHE A 247 22.32 -26.30 -10.32
N LEU A 248 21.97 -25.79 -9.14
CA LEU A 248 22.30 -26.43 -7.87
C LEU A 248 21.14 -27.31 -7.46
N ILE A 249 21.41 -28.48 -6.90
CA ILE A 249 20.38 -29.44 -6.51
C ILE A 249 20.51 -29.72 -5.02
N TYR A 250 19.42 -29.52 -4.30
CA TYR A 250 19.29 -29.86 -2.89
C TYR A 250 18.08 -30.77 -2.71
N GLU A 251 18.23 -31.86 -1.96
CA GLU A 251 17.12 -32.78 -1.69
C GLU A 251 16.10 -32.20 -0.70
N ASP A 252 16.59 -31.39 0.23
CA ASP A 252 15.82 -30.88 1.37
C ASP A 252 15.61 -29.35 1.30
N ILE A 253 14.44 -28.91 1.74
CA ILE A 253 14.03 -27.51 1.68
C ILE A 253 14.69 -26.64 2.75
N ASP A 254 14.98 -27.19 3.94
CA ASP A 254 15.63 -26.43 5.00
C ASP A 254 17.09 -26.14 4.63
N THR A 255 17.76 -27.13 4.02
CA THR A 255 19.11 -26.95 3.44
C THR A 255 19.10 -25.93 2.30
N THR A 256 18.10 -26.02 1.41
CA THR A 256 17.89 -25.05 0.32
C THR A 256 17.73 -23.63 0.87
N LYS A 257 16.89 -23.45 1.90
CA LYS A 257 16.66 -22.14 2.52
C LYS A 257 17.93 -21.59 3.14
N THR A 258 18.67 -22.41 3.90
CA THR A 258 19.92 -22.01 4.56
C THR A 258 20.91 -21.48 3.53
N PHE A 259 21.11 -22.20 2.43
CA PHE A 259 21.96 -21.75 1.32
C PHE A 259 21.48 -20.42 0.73
N LEU A 260 20.18 -20.25 0.49
CA LEU A 260 19.64 -19.01 -0.07
C LEU A 260 19.87 -17.81 0.85
N ASP A 261 19.68 -17.99 2.16
CA ASP A 261 19.88 -16.94 3.16
C ASP A 261 21.38 -16.56 3.26
N GLU A 262 22.30 -17.52 3.27
CA GLU A 262 23.76 -17.26 3.27
C GLU A 262 24.21 -16.45 2.04
N VAL A 263 23.71 -16.80 0.85
CA VAL A 263 24.06 -16.05 -0.37
C VAL A 263 23.41 -14.66 -0.36
N ALA A 264 22.24 -14.50 0.28
CA ALA A 264 21.55 -13.22 0.40
C ALA A 264 22.34 -12.18 1.19
N GLU A 265 23.14 -12.60 2.19
CA GLU A 265 23.99 -11.70 2.99
C GLU A 265 25.00 -10.92 2.14
N THR A 266 25.48 -11.54 1.05
CA THR A 266 26.48 -10.93 0.18
C THR A 266 25.90 -10.49 -1.16
N GLY A 267 24.82 -11.12 -1.62
CA GLY A 267 24.28 -10.95 -2.97
C GLY A 267 25.21 -11.46 -4.07
N HIS A 268 26.25 -12.21 -3.72
CA HIS A 268 27.32 -12.67 -4.60
C HIS A 268 27.41 -14.20 -4.59
N TYR A 269 27.56 -14.80 -5.76
CA TYR A 269 27.75 -16.24 -5.89
C TYR A 269 28.80 -16.56 -6.95
N ASN A 270 29.75 -17.44 -6.62
CA ASN A 270 30.87 -17.84 -7.50
C ASN A 270 31.61 -16.66 -8.16
N GLY A 271 31.83 -15.59 -7.41
CA GLY A 271 32.55 -14.41 -7.87
C GLY A 271 31.75 -13.49 -8.80
N ARG A 272 30.43 -13.68 -8.93
CA ARG A 272 29.51 -12.81 -9.69
C ARG A 272 28.40 -12.26 -8.80
N ASP A 273 28.02 -11.00 -9.05
CA ASP A 273 26.76 -10.44 -8.55
C ASP A 273 25.59 -11.19 -9.17
N ILE A 274 24.59 -11.55 -8.36
CA ILE A 274 23.39 -12.25 -8.84
C ILE A 274 22.12 -11.62 -8.26
N GLU A 275 21.04 -11.49 -9.05
CA GLU A 275 19.76 -10.92 -8.55
C GLU A 275 19.02 -11.89 -7.60
N GLY A 276 19.43 -13.16 -7.59
CA GLY A 276 18.86 -14.23 -6.78
C GLY A 276 18.72 -15.53 -7.55
N PHE A 277 17.83 -16.40 -7.09
CA PHE A 277 17.59 -17.73 -7.64
C PHE A 277 16.12 -17.95 -8.04
N VAL A 278 15.92 -18.78 -9.06
CA VAL A 278 14.63 -19.44 -9.32
C VAL A 278 14.74 -20.87 -8.84
N ILE A 279 13.87 -21.24 -7.90
CA ILE A 279 13.83 -22.56 -7.29
C ILE A 279 12.70 -23.35 -7.95
N ARG A 280 13.03 -24.54 -8.42
CA ARG A 280 12.15 -25.45 -9.13
C ARG A 280 11.95 -26.69 -8.29
N CYS A 281 10.70 -27.06 -8.09
CA CYS A 281 10.35 -28.26 -7.35
C CYS A 281 8.99 -28.77 -7.83
N LYS A 282 8.42 -29.72 -7.09
CA LYS A 282 7.04 -30.14 -7.30
C LYS A 282 6.17 -29.67 -6.14
N ALA A 283 4.97 -29.19 -6.43
CA ALA A 283 4.00 -28.77 -5.41
C ALA A 283 2.64 -29.44 -5.60
N ARG A 284 1.87 -29.57 -4.51
CA ARG A 284 0.45 -29.93 -4.57
C ARG A 284 -0.36 -28.67 -4.83
N GLN A 285 -0.97 -28.57 -6.01
CA GLN A 285 -1.69 -27.37 -6.43
C GLN A 285 -3.21 -27.49 -6.33
N ASP A 286 -3.75 -28.70 -6.17
CA ASP A 286 -5.19 -28.94 -6.17
C ASP A 286 -5.62 -29.99 -5.11
N SER A 287 -6.93 -30.18 -5.00
CA SER A 287 -7.53 -31.22 -4.15
C SER A 287 -7.26 -32.65 -4.63
N SER A 288 -6.68 -32.83 -5.83
CA SER A 288 -6.33 -34.15 -6.37
C SER A 288 -5.07 -34.74 -5.72
N ASN A 289 -4.37 -33.97 -4.88
CA ASN A 289 -3.14 -34.37 -4.19
C ASN A 289 -1.99 -34.77 -5.13
N ARG A 290 -2.07 -34.43 -6.43
CA ARG A 290 -1.00 -34.69 -7.40
C ARG A 290 0.07 -33.60 -7.31
N PHE A 291 1.31 -34.02 -7.48
CA PHE A 291 2.46 -33.13 -7.55
C PHE A 291 2.66 -32.66 -8.99
N ALA A 292 2.65 -31.35 -9.21
CA ALA A 292 2.91 -30.70 -10.49
C ALA A 292 4.18 -29.85 -10.41
N ASP A 293 4.76 -29.51 -11.57
CA ASP A 293 5.87 -28.55 -11.63
C ASP A 293 5.48 -27.22 -11.00
N TRP A 294 6.33 -26.72 -10.11
CA TRP A 294 6.05 -25.47 -9.43
C TRP A 294 7.33 -24.75 -9.08
N PHE A 295 7.37 -23.45 -9.41
CA PHE A 295 8.54 -22.61 -9.20
C PHE A 295 8.20 -21.51 -8.20
N PHE A 296 9.22 -21.09 -7.46
CA PHE A 296 9.23 -19.83 -6.72
C PHE A 296 10.58 -19.15 -6.91
N LYS A 297 10.69 -17.87 -6.55
CA LYS A 297 11.95 -17.13 -6.66
C LYS A 297 12.36 -16.59 -5.30
N TYR A 298 13.66 -16.53 -5.07
CA TYR A 298 14.27 -15.89 -3.93
C TYR A 298 15.16 -14.78 -4.50
N LYS A 299 14.74 -13.53 -4.36
CA LYS A 299 15.48 -12.36 -4.86
C LYS A 299 16.23 -11.70 -3.74
N PHE A 300 17.45 -11.27 -4.04
CA PHE A 300 18.19 -10.38 -3.17
C PHE A 300 17.65 -8.97 -3.37
N GLU A 301 17.19 -8.34 -2.29
CA GLU A 301 16.60 -7.01 -2.38
C GLU A 301 17.67 -5.96 -2.67
N GLU A 302 18.75 -5.95 -1.90
CA GLU A 302 19.79 -4.95 -1.98
C GLU A 302 21.13 -5.54 -2.43
N PRO A 303 21.97 -4.77 -3.16
CA PRO A 303 21.80 -3.37 -3.58
C PRO A 303 20.97 -3.19 -4.87
N TYR A 304 20.35 -4.25 -5.38
CA TYR A 304 19.69 -4.25 -6.70
C TYR A 304 18.44 -3.35 -6.76
N LEU A 305 17.69 -3.25 -5.66
CA LEU A 305 16.56 -2.34 -5.55
C LEU A 305 17.02 -0.88 -5.59
N MET A 306 18.10 -0.54 -4.86
CA MET A 306 18.75 0.76 -4.97
C MET A 306 19.19 1.08 -6.41
N TYR A 307 19.83 0.13 -7.11
CA TYR A 307 20.26 0.35 -8.50
C TYR A 307 19.09 0.55 -9.47
N ARG A 308 17.99 -0.19 -9.29
CA ARG A 308 16.76 0.03 -10.05
C ARG A 308 16.18 1.41 -9.76
N GLN A 309 16.16 1.84 -8.50
CA GLN A 309 15.69 3.16 -8.11
C GLN A 309 16.50 4.27 -8.80
N TRP A 310 17.83 4.15 -8.80
CA TRP A 310 18.73 5.08 -9.48
C TRP A 310 18.44 5.14 -10.98
N ARG A 311 18.28 3.99 -11.64
CA ARG A 311 17.92 3.94 -13.08
C ARG A 311 16.62 4.65 -13.40
N GLU A 312 15.55 4.34 -12.67
CA GLU A 312 14.23 4.93 -12.94
C GLU A 312 14.20 6.43 -12.60
N CYS A 313 14.93 6.86 -11.56
CA CYS A 313 15.07 8.28 -11.23
C CYS A 313 15.86 9.05 -12.31
N THR A 314 16.93 8.47 -12.85
CA THR A 314 17.68 9.07 -13.97
C THR A 314 16.81 9.17 -15.23
N LYS A 315 16.04 8.13 -15.57
CA LYS A 315 15.04 8.20 -16.67
C LYS A 315 13.97 9.27 -16.43
N ALA A 316 13.52 9.45 -15.19
CA ALA A 316 12.59 10.53 -14.85
C ALA A 316 13.22 11.91 -15.13
N ILE A 317 14.47 12.13 -14.71
CA ILE A 317 15.21 13.37 -14.98
C ILE A 317 15.32 13.64 -16.48
N ILE A 318 15.74 12.64 -17.26
CA ILE A 318 15.88 12.75 -18.73
C ILE A 318 14.55 13.11 -19.40
N SER A 319 13.44 12.52 -18.92
CA SER A 319 12.10 12.78 -19.44
C SER A 319 11.43 14.05 -18.88
N GLY A 320 12.14 14.87 -18.11
CA GLY A 320 11.62 16.11 -17.52
C GLY A 320 10.62 15.89 -16.38
N LYS A 321 10.57 14.69 -15.80
CA LYS A 321 9.70 14.34 -14.68
C LYS A 321 10.46 14.41 -13.36
N ALA A 322 9.75 14.70 -12.27
CA ALA A 322 10.34 14.65 -10.94
C ALA A 322 10.67 13.18 -10.56
N PRO A 323 11.91 12.88 -10.15
CA PRO A 323 12.26 11.54 -9.67
C PRO A 323 11.48 11.21 -8.39
N ARG A 324 11.11 9.94 -8.24
CA ARG A 324 10.37 9.44 -7.07
C ARG A 324 11.14 8.29 -6.45
N TYR A 325 11.52 8.44 -5.20
CA TYR A 325 12.25 7.45 -4.42
C TYR A 325 11.79 7.51 -2.96
N LYS A 326 11.83 6.36 -2.28
CA LYS A 326 11.38 6.23 -0.88
C LYS A 326 12.42 5.57 0.02
N LYS A 327 13.32 4.76 -0.55
CA LYS A 327 14.44 4.12 0.16
C LYS A 327 15.75 4.82 -0.25
N HIS A 328 16.83 4.60 0.51
CA HIS A 328 18.17 5.12 0.20
C HIS A 328 18.21 6.63 -0.09
N ILE A 329 17.43 7.42 0.66
CA ILE A 329 17.11 8.81 0.30
C ILE A 329 18.39 9.65 0.13
N LYS A 330 19.29 9.61 1.13
CA LYS A 330 20.53 10.42 1.13
C LYS A 330 21.42 10.08 -0.05
N ILE A 331 21.77 8.81 -0.22
CA ILE A 331 22.68 8.39 -1.30
C ILE A 331 22.04 8.54 -2.68
N THR A 332 20.72 8.38 -2.80
CA THR A 332 20.00 8.67 -4.05
C THR A 332 20.04 10.16 -4.39
N GLU A 333 19.90 11.06 -3.43
CA GLU A 333 20.06 12.51 -3.68
C GLU A 333 21.45 12.84 -4.20
N GLU A 334 22.50 12.26 -3.60
CA GLU A 334 23.88 12.42 -4.06
C GLU A 334 24.09 11.85 -5.46
N TYR A 335 23.58 10.65 -5.72
CA TYR A 335 23.63 10.03 -7.05
C TYR A 335 22.91 10.89 -8.10
N LEU A 336 21.74 11.46 -7.78
CA LEU A 336 20.99 12.28 -8.74
C LEU A 336 21.68 13.62 -9.02
N LEU A 337 22.39 14.20 -8.05
CA LEU A 337 23.25 15.35 -8.29
C LEU A 337 24.38 15.01 -9.25
N TYR A 338 25.06 13.88 -9.02
CA TYR A 338 26.09 13.37 -9.92
C TYR A 338 25.53 13.09 -11.34
N ALA A 339 24.41 12.39 -11.45
CA ALA A 339 23.77 12.08 -12.72
C ALA A 339 23.39 13.34 -13.50
N ARG A 340 22.87 14.39 -12.84
CA ARG A 340 22.58 15.68 -13.49
C ARG A 340 23.82 16.34 -14.06
N LYS A 341 24.94 16.31 -13.32
CA LYS A 341 26.23 16.82 -13.80
C LYS A 341 26.68 16.07 -15.06
N MET A 342 26.68 14.74 -15.01
CA MET A 342 27.09 13.90 -16.16
C MET A 342 26.19 14.09 -17.39
N LEU A 343 24.88 14.24 -17.19
CA LEU A 343 23.93 14.53 -18.27
C LEU A 343 24.12 15.93 -18.87
N ALA A 344 24.56 16.91 -18.09
CA ALA A 344 24.87 18.25 -18.58
C ALA A 344 26.20 18.30 -19.36
N GLU A 345 27.19 17.52 -18.93
CA GLU A 345 28.51 17.42 -19.57
C GLU A 345 28.48 16.59 -20.87
N ASN A 346 27.61 15.58 -20.96
CA ASN A 346 27.46 14.74 -22.15
C ASN A 346 26.01 14.73 -22.67
N SER A 347 25.76 15.53 -23.70
CA SER A 347 24.43 15.65 -24.32
C SER A 347 23.92 14.37 -25.00
N GLN A 348 24.79 13.41 -25.33
CA GLN A 348 24.39 12.13 -25.92
C GLN A 348 23.98 11.09 -24.86
N LEU A 349 24.46 11.23 -23.63
CA LEU A 349 24.18 10.29 -22.54
C LEU A 349 22.68 10.15 -22.28
N GLY A 350 21.94 11.25 -22.27
CA GLY A 350 20.49 11.22 -22.03
C GLY A 350 19.72 10.38 -23.07
N LYS A 351 20.10 10.47 -24.35
CA LYS A 351 19.50 9.68 -25.43
C LYS A 351 19.85 8.20 -25.27
N ALA A 352 21.13 7.89 -25.08
CA ALA A 352 21.62 6.52 -24.89
C ALA A 352 20.97 5.86 -23.65
N TYR A 353 20.90 6.58 -22.52
CA TYR A 353 20.29 6.10 -21.29
C TYR A 353 18.78 5.87 -21.43
N GLY A 354 18.10 6.71 -22.22
CA GLY A 354 16.70 6.48 -22.61
C GLY A 354 16.48 5.16 -23.35
N GLN A 355 17.51 4.69 -24.08
CA GLN A 355 17.57 3.41 -24.78
C GLN A 355 18.27 2.31 -23.98
N ASN A 356 18.44 2.49 -22.65
CA ASN A 356 19.13 1.58 -21.74
C ASN A 356 20.63 1.35 -22.05
N HIS A 357 21.38 2.39 -22.40
CA HIS A 357 22.84 2.33 -22.50
C HIS A 357 23.50 3.36 -21.57
N GLY A 358 24.60 2.96 -20.92
CA GLY A 358 25.33 3.77 -19.95
C GLY A 358 24.71 3.81 -18.55
N ILE A 359 23.74 2.93 -18.25
CA ILE A 359 23.12 2.80 -16.94
C ILE A 359 24.13 2.30 -15.92
N ILE A 360 24.75 1.17 -16.25
CA ILE A 360 25.72 0.48 -15.40
C ILE A 360 26.94 1.35 -15.22
N LYS A 361 27.46 1.91 -16.32
CA LYS A 361 28.62 2.80 -16.28
C LYS A 361 28.38 4.02 -15.38
N LEU A 362 27.23 4.70 -15.51
CA LEU A 362 26.93 5.88 -14.70
C LEU A 362 26.84 5.55 -13.20
N ARG A 363 26.26 4.40 -12.86
CA ARG A 363 26.21 3.88 -11.48
C ARG A 363 27.63 3.59 -10.97
N ASP A 364 28.41 2.83 -11.71
CA ASP A 364 29.72 2.34 -11.28
C ASP A 364 30.73 3.48 -11.17
N ASP A 365 30.66 4.47 -12.07
CA ASP A 365 31.47 5.69 -11.98
C ASP A 365 31.15 6.48 -10.69
N PHE A 366 29.86 6.61 -10.32
CA PHE A 366 29.46 7.26 -9.07
C PHE A 366 29.96 6.50 -7.84
N LEU A 367 29.77 5.19 -7.81
CA LEU A 367 30.24 4.32 -6.73
C LEU A 367 31.78 4.42 -6.57
N LYS A 368 32.49 4.46 -7.70
CA LYS A 368 33.94 4.66 -7.73
C LYS A 368 34.36 6.05 -7.24
N GLU A 369 33.65 7.11 -7.62
CA GLU A 369 33.90 8.47 -7.11
C GLU A 369 33.73 8.55 -5.59
N LYS A 370 32.72 7.86 -5.05
CA LYS A 370 32.48 7.77 -3.61
C LYS A 370 33.43 6.82 -2.88
N ASN A 371 34.18 6.00 -3.61
CA ASN A 371 34.98 4.89 -3.08
C ASN A 371 34.14 3.95 -2.19
N LEU A 372 32.93 3.62 -2.66
CA LEU A 372 31.98 2.73 -1.97
C LEU A 372 31.51 1.61 -2.90
N LYS A 373 31.22 0.44 -2.35
CA LYS A 373 30.40 -0.57 -3.03
C LYS A 373 28.93 -0.37 -2.68
N GLY A 374 28.02 -0.88 -3.52
CA GLY A 374 26.59 -0.88 -3.21
C GLY A 374 26.29 -1.54 -1.86
N SER A 375 26.95 -2.66 -1.54
CA SER A 375 26.81 -3.35 -0.25
C SER A 375 27.30 -2.52 0.94
N ASP A 376 28.33 -1.68 0.78
CA ASP A 376 28.83 -0.81 1.85
C ASP A 376 27.81 0.27 2.22
N ILE A 377 27.15 0.84 1.22
CA ILE A 377 26.07 1.83 1.40
C ILE A 377 24.93 1.23 2.21
N ILE A 378 24.49 0.02 1.83
CA ILE A 378 23.39 -0.68 2.51
C ILE A 378 23.76 -0.99 3.95
N ARG A 379 24.98 -1.48 4.20
CA ARG A 379 25.49 -1.73 5.55
C ARG A 379 25.53 -0.46 6.41
N ALA A 380 25.98 0.67 5.84
CA ALA A 380 26.03 1.94 6.54
C ALA A 380 24.62 2.48 6.88
N GLU A 381 23.68 2.41 5.95
CA GLU A 381 22.29 2.82 6.20
C GLU A 381 21.62 1.93 7.24
N TYR A 382 21.87 0.62 7.20
CA TYR A 382 21.40 -0.28 8.24
C TYR A 382 22.02 0.07 9.60
N ALA A 383 23.32 0.37 9.67
CA ALA A 383 23.95 0.82 10.91
C ALA A 383 23.31 2.11 11.48
N GLU A 384 22.97 3.09 10.63
CA GLU A 384 22.23 4.30 11.05
C GLU A 384 20.82 3.99 11.58
N LEU A 385 20.19 2.94 11.05
CA LEU A 385 18.86 2.47 11.45
C LEU A 385 18.88 1.45 12.61
N GLY A 386 20.03 1.29 13.28
CA GLY A 386 20.18 0.40 14.44
C GLY A 386 20.56 -1.05 14.11
N GLY A 387 21.05 -1.32 12.90
CA GLY A 387 21.47 -2.63 12.40
C GLY A 387 20.68 -3.08 11.17
N ALA A 388 21.21 -4.08 10.47
CA ALA A 388 20.43 -4.81 9.47
C ALA A 388 19.29 -5.55 10.17
N PRO A 389 18.15 -5.86 9.51
CA PRO A 389 17.05 -6.58 10.14
C PRO A 389 17.51 -7.82 10.92
N GLU A 390 18.45 -8.60 10.36
CA GLU A 390 19.08 -9.75 11.01
C GLU A 390 19.87 -9.43 12.30
N ASP A 391 20.33 -8.20 12.46
CA ASP A 391 21.08 -7.72 13.63
C ASP A 391 20.20 -7.06 14.70
N VAL A 392 18.94 -6.75 14.39
CA VAL A 392 18.04 -6.06 15.30
C VAL A 392 17.63 -7.00 16.44
N SER A 393 17.96 -6.61 17.66
CA SER A 393 17.54 -7.32 18.89
C SER A 393 16.73 -6.45 19.85
N LYS A 394 16.49 -5.17 19.53
CA LYS A 394 15.76 -4.19 20.36
C LYS A 394 15.23 -3.00 19.55
N ASN A 395 14.55 -2.07 20.21
CA ASN A 395 13.98 -0.83 19.65
C ASN A 395 12.85 -1.08 18.63
N ILE A 396 11.96 -2.03 18.92
CA ILE A 396 10.82 -2.36 18.06
C ILE A 396 9.50 -1.97 18.73
N ILE A 397 8.61 -1.31 17.99
CA ILE A 397 7.23 -1.06 18.40
C ILE A 397 6.28 -1.88 17.54
N LEU A 398 5.47 -2.72 18.17
CA LEU A 398 4.38 -3.45 17.50
C LEU A 398 3.12 -2.59 17.50
N VAL A 399 2.61 -2.26 16.33
CA VAL A 399 1.49 -1.33 16.12
C VAL A 399 0.29 -2.08 15.51
N PRO A 400 -0.73 -2.45 16.29
CA PRO A 400 -1.91 -3.11 15.76
C PRO A 400 -2.74 -2.18 14.88
N ILE A 401 -3.24 -2.70 13.76
CA ILE A 401 -4.23 -2.04 12.91
C ILE A 401 -5.45 -2.97 12.90
N ALA A 402 -6.43 -2.67 13.75
CA ALA A 402 -7.54 -3.59 14.00
C ALA A 402 -8.82 -2.87 14.44
N THR A 403 -9.91 -3.62 14.48
CA THR A 403 -11.16 -3.22 15.14
C THR A 403 -11.26 -3.87 16.54
N LEU A 404 -12.35 -3.58 17.25
CA LEU A 404 -12.61 -4.18 18.57
C LEU A 404 -12.87 -5.68 18.44
N GLY A 405 -12.40 -6.48 19.40
CA GLY A 405 -12.61 -7.93 19.42
C GLY A 405 -11.67 -8.76 18.53
N CYS A 406 -10.75 -8.15 17.78
CA CYS A 406 -9.78 -8.88 16.94
C CYS A 406 -8.74 -9.70 17.72
N GLY A 407 -8.57 -9.49 19.04
CA GLY A 407 -7.60 -10.24 19.86
C GLY A 407 -6.30 -9.51 20.18
N LYS A 408 -6.15 -8.22 19.82
CA LYS A 408 -4.94 -7.40 20.08
C LYS A 408 -4.35 -7.58 21.48
N THR A 409 -5.14 -7.29 22.51
CA THR A 409 -4.71 -7.36 23.91
C THR A 409 -4.37 -8.78 24.33
N THR A 410 -5.07 -9.78 23.79
CA THR A 410 -4.74 -11.20 24.04
C THR A 410 -3.36 -11.54 23.50
N ILE A 411 -3.05 -11.10 22.28
CA ILE A 411 -1.71 -11.28 21.69
C ILE A 411 -0.66 -10.48 22.48
N ALA A 412 -0.96 -9.25 22.89
CA ALA A 412 -0.04 -8.40 23.65
C ALA A 412 0.36 -9.04 24.98
N VAL A 413 -0.61 -9.55 25.74
CA VAL A 413 -0.36 -10.23 27.03
C VAL A 413 0.41 -11.54 26.80
N ALA A 414 0.07 -12.30 25.76
CA ALA A 414 0.80 -13.53 25.44
C ALA A 414 2.27 -13.26 25.08
N LEU A 415 2.55 -12.23 24.28
CA LEU A 415 3.92 -11.82 23.95
C LEU A 415 4.68 -11.31 25.18
N THR A 416 3.99 -10.60 26.08
CA THR A 416 4.56 -10.17 27.37
C THR A 416 4.94 -11.37 28.23
N HIS A 417 4.09 -12.39 28.29
CA HIS A 417 4.36 -13.61 29.04
C HIS A 417 5.53 -14.42 28.45
N LEU A 418 5.57 -14.57 27.12
CA LEU A 418 6.59 -15.36 26.44
C LEU A 418 7.98 -14.73 26.50
N PHE A 419 8.06 -13.40 26.35
CA PHE A 419 9.34 -12.73 26.09
C PHE A 419 9.66 -11.58 27.05
N GLY A 420 8.78 -11.27 28.01
CA GLY A 420 8.96 -10.13 28.92
C GLY A 420 8.90 -8.78 28.22
N TRP A 421 8.27 -8.70 27.05
CA TRP A 421 8.13 -7.47 26.27
C TRP A 421 7.18 -6.46 26.91
N GLY A 422 7.32 -5.20 26.52
CA GLY A 422 6.52 -4.11 27.06
C GLY A 422 5.11 -4.12 26.47
N HIS A 423 4.15 -3.67 27.26
CA HIS A 423 2.75 -3.57 26.85
C HIS A 423 2.18 -2.26 27.37
N VAL A 424 1.78 -1.39 26.45
CA VAL A 424 1.10 -0.13 26.78
C VAL A 424 -0.30 -0.18 26.24
N GLN A 425 -1.29 -0.16 27.14
CA GLN A 425 -2.70 -0.12 26.77
C GLN A 425 -3.19 1.31 26.67
N ASN A 426 -3.67 1.69 25.49
CA ASN A 426 -4.24 3.01 25.29
C ASN A 426 -5.40 3.24 26.26
N ASP A 427 -6.17 2.20 26.61
CA ASP A 427 -7.32 2.24 27.53
C ASP A 427 -6.96 2.60 28.99
N ASN A 428 -5.69 2.46 29.39
CA ASN A 428 -5.22 2.90 30.72
C ASN A 428 -4.92 4.41 30.77
N ILE A 429 -4.83 5.07 29.62
CA ILE A 429 -4.42 6.48 29.56
C ILE A 429 -5.65 7.40 29.57
N THR A 430 -5.76 8.20 30.63
CA THR A 430 -6.87 9.14 30.84
C THR A 430 -6.41 10.61 30.75
N GLY A 431 -7.36 11.52 30.54
CA GLY A 431 -7.13 12.97 30.49
C GLY A 431 -6.85 13.55 29.09
N LYS A 432 -6.46 14.84 29.04
CA LYS A 432 -6.17 15.56 27.78
C LYS A 432 -4.85 15.08 27.17
N GLY A 433 -4.75 15.16 25.83
CA GLY A 433 -3.51 14.81 25.11
C GLY A 433 -3.19 13.31 25.11
N ARG A 434 -4.21 12.44 25.12
CA ARG A 434 -4.05 10.98 25.17
C ARG A 434 -3.14 10.40 24.07
N PRO A 435 -3.26 10.78 22.77
CA PRO A 435 -2.42 10.16 21.73
C PRO A 435 -0.91 10.43 21.89
N PRO A 436 -0.43 11.67 22.11
CA PRO A 436 1.00 11.91 22.37
C PRO A 436 1.49 11.29 23.69
N ARG A 437 0.65 11.27 24.74
CA ARG A 437 1.01 10.60 26.00
C ARG A 437 1.14 9.09 25.84
N PHE A 438 0.29 8.49 25.02
CA PHE A 438 0.39 7.08 24.66
C PHE A 438 1.71 6.78 23.97
N THR A 439 2.08 7.56 22.96
CA THR A 439 3.38 7.39 22.31
C THR A 439 4.54 7.59 23.28
N LYS A 440 4.47 8.58 24.18
CA LYS A 440 5.49 8.81 25.20
C LYS A 440 5.66 7.61 26.13
N GLU A 441 4.57 7.01 26.59
CA GLU A 441 4.62 5.83 27.47
C GLU A 441 5.24 4.63 26.75
N VAL A 442 4.89 4.41 25.48
CA VAL A 442 5.50 3.39 24.62
C VAL A 442 7.01 3.59 24.51
N LEU A 443 7.44 4.82 24.23
CA LEU A 443 8.87 5.15 24.10
C LEU A 443 9.61 5.02 25.44
N THR A 444 8.98 5.34 26.56
CA THR A 444 9.58 5.22 27.89
C THR A 444 9.85 3.75 28.23
N GLN A 445 8.91 2.83 27.95
CA GLN A 445 9.17 1.40 28.13
C GLN A 445 10.27 0.88 27.19
N LEU A 446 10.40 1.45 26.00
CA LEU A 446 11.38 1.05 24.99
C LEU A 446 12.83 1.42 25.38
N GLU A 447 13.03 2.29 26.39
CA GLU A 447 14.36 2.60 26.92
C GLU A 447 15.02 1.36 27.55
N ASP A 448 14.23 0.54 28.25
CA ASP A 448 14.70 -0.64 28.99
C ASP A 448 14.29 -1.98 28.33
N ILE A 449 13.22 -1.99 27.54
CA ILE A 449 12.62 -3.21 26.98
C ILE A 449 12.82 -3.27 25.46
N PRO A 450 13.25 -4.40 24.87
CA PRO A 450 13.58 -4.47 23.44
C PRO A 450 12.38 -4.28 22.50
N VAL A 451 11.19 -4.67 22.93
CA VAL A 451 9.96 -4.55 22.15
C VAL A 451 8.84 -4.01 23.02
N VAL A 452 8.04 -3.09 22.49
CA VAL A 452 6.82 -2.61 23.15
C VAL A 452 5.61 -2.77 22.24
N PHE A 453 4.58 -3.44 22.74
CA PHE A 453 3.30 -3.56 22.08
C PHE A 453 2.43 -2.33 22.38
N ALA A 454 2.20 -1.51 21.35
CA ALA A 454 1.38 -0.32 21.42
C ALA A 454 -0.11 -0.69 21.25
N ASP A 455 -0.76 -1.18 22.32
CA ASP A 455 -2.15 -1.69 22.30
C ASP A 455 -3.18 -0.57 22.13
N ARG A 456 -3.35 -0.18 20.86
CA ARG A 456 -4.33 0.75 20.31
C ARG A 456 -4.86 0.18 19.00
N ASN A 457 -6.08 0.57 18.61
CA ASN A 457 -6.70 0.05 17.38
C ASN A 457 -6.01 0.53 16.09
N ASN A 458 -5.57 1.79 16.03
CA ASN A 458 -5.02 2.44 14.82
C ASN A 458 -5.84 2.16 13.54
N ALA A 459 -7.17 2.11 13.71
CA ALA A 459 -8.12 1.73 12.68
C ALA A 459 -8.21 2.77 11.56
N GLN A 460 -7.92 4.03 11.87
CA GLN A 460 -7.99 5.13 10.93
C GLN A 460 -6.60 5.61 10.50
N ARG A 461 -6.50 6.12 9.28
CA ARG A 461 -5.23 6.56 8.67
C ARG A 461 -4.54 7.65 9.49
N HIS A 462 -5.30 8.60 10.03
CA HIS A 462 -4.75 9.67 10.86
C HIS A 462 -4.20 9.18 12.22
N GLU A 463 -4.70 8.07 12.75
CA GLU A 463 -4.17 7.46 13.98
C GLU A 463 -2.78 6.85 13.70
N ARG A 464 -2.61 6.24 12.52
CA ARG A 464 -1.33 5.71 12.05
C ARG A 464 -0.33 6.82 11.74
N GLU A 465 -0.78 7.89 11.08
CA GLU A 465 0.03 9.10 10.87
C GLU A 465 0.56 9.68 12.17
N GLN A 466 -0.28 9.75 13.21
CA GLN A 466 0.13 10.29 14.50
C GLN A 466 1.19 9.42 15.19
N ILE A 467 1.02 8.10 15.28
CA ILE A 467 2.02 7.26 15.97
C ILE A 467 3.34 7.21 15.20
N LEU A 468 3.29 7.11 13.87
CA LEU A 468 4.47 7.15 13.02
C LEU A 468 5.21 8.49 13.16
N GLY A 469 4.48 9.60 13.08
CA GLY A 469 5.03 10.95 13.21
C GLY A 469 5.68 11.17 14.58
N ASP A 470 4.97 10.85 15.67
CA ASP A 470 5.46 11.07 17.03
C ASP A 470 6.72 10.25 17.36
N VAL A 471 6.78 8.98 16.92
CA VAL A 471 7.97 8.13 17.12
C VAL A 471 9.13 8.64 16.28
N ARG A 472 8.93 8.86 14.97
CA ARG A 472 10.02 9.24 14.06
C ARG A 472 10.58 10.64 14.35
N LEU A 473 9.80 11.52 14.96
CA LEU A 473 10.25 12.85 15.34
C LEU A 473 11.41 12.82 16.35
N THR A 474 11.41 11.84 17.26
CA THR A 474 12.36 11.77 18.38
C THR A 474 13.27 10.55 18.32
N HIS A 475 12.81 9.45 17.73
CA HIS A 475 13.51 8.17 17.68
C HIS A 475 13.49 7.60 16.25
N PRO A 476 14.22 8.21 15.30
CA PRO A 476 14.21 7.78 13.90
C PRO A 476 14.73 6.35 13.68
N HIS A 477 15.53 5.82 14.61
CA HIS A 477 16.10 4.47 14.60
C HIS A 477 15.13 3.39 15.12
N VAL A 478 14.01 3.75 15.74
CA VAL A 478 13.02 2.79 16.24
C VAL A 478 12.24 2.20 15.06
N ARG A 479 12.11 0.87 15.04
CA ARG A 479 11.38 0.14 14.00
C ARG A 479 9.90 0.01 14.40
N LEU A 480 8.99 0.37 13.50
CA LEU A 480 7.55 0.19 13.69
C LEU A 480 7.04 -0.94 12.79
N VAL A 481 6.53 -2.01 13.41
CA VAL A 481 5.95 -3.16 12.72
C VAL A 481 4.44 -3.11 12.84
N ALA A 482 3.74 -3.00 11.71
CA ALA A 482 2.29 -3.02 11.68
C ALA A 482 1.77 -4.45 11.85
N LEU A 483 0.95 -4.70 12.87
CA LEU A 483 0.18 -5.93 13.01
C LEU A 483 -1.21 -5.71 12.37
N ASN A 484 -1.32 -5.99 11.09
CA ASN A 484 -2.46 -5.66 10.26
C ASN A 484 -3.53 -6.76 10.33
N PHE A 485 -4.56 -6.56 11.14
CA PHE A 485 -5.74 -7.44 11.13
C PHE A 485 -6.55 -7.12 9.88
N VAL A 486 -6.43 -7.97 8.85
CA VAL A 486 -6.91 -7.66 7.50
C VAL A 486 -8.43 -7.60 7.46
N HIS A 487 -8.99 -6.45 7.06
CA HIS A 487 -10.42 -6.30 6.79
C HIS A 487 -10.63 -6.06 5.29
N THR A 488 -11.26 -7.00 4.61
CA THR A 488 -11.67 -6.90 3.20
C THR A 488 -13.19 -6.77 3.08
N PRO A 489 -13.72 -6.23 1.98
CA PRO A 489 -15.18 -6.15 1.76
C PRO A 489 -15.90 -7.51 1.87
N ASP A 490 -15.24 -8.58 1.46
CA ASP A 490 -15.72 -9.96 1.51
C ASP A 490 -15.63 -10.60 2.91
N THR A 491 -14.65 -10.23 3.74
CA THR A 491 -14.49 -10.78 5.10
C THR A 491 -15.24 -10.01 6.17
N ILE A 492 -15.61 -8.74 5.92
CA ILE A 492 -16.15 -7.82 6.94
C ILE A 492 -17.37 -8.37 7.68
N ALA A 493 -18.24 -9.13 7.01
CA ALA A 493 -19.42 -9.75 7.61
C ALA A 493 -19.03 -10.88 8.59
N LYS A 494 -18.03 -11.71 8.23
CA LYS A 494 -17.50 -12.77 9.09
C LYS A 494 -16.75 -12.17 10.28
N ILE A 495 -15.92 -11.15 10.03
CA ILE A 495 -15.19 -10.42 11.07
C ILE A 495 -16.15 -9.82 12.08
N ARG A 496 -17.20 -9.15 11.62
CA ARG A 496 -18.26 -8.62 12.48
C ARG A 496 -18.81 -9.69 13.41
N LYS A 497 -19.22 -10.84 12.88
CA LYS A 497 -19.79 -11.94 13.67
C LYS A 497 -18.79 -12.45 14.72
N VAL A 498 -17.59 -12.81 14.29
CA VAL A 498 -16.56 -13.41 15.16
C VAL A 498 -16.14 -12.45 16.27
N THR A 499 -15.90 -11.18 15.94
CA THR A 499 -15.49 -10.18 16.93
C THR A 499 -16.60 -9.90 17.95
N GLN A 500 -17.86 -9.82 17.51
CA GLN A 500 -19.01 -9.68 18.42
C GLN A 500 -19.14 -10.88 19.35
N ASP A 501 -19.09 -12.10 18.83
CA ASP A 501 -19.16 -13.33 19.62
C ASP A 501 -18.06 -13.38 20.68
N ARG A 502 -16.82 -12.97 20.33
CA ARG A 502 -15.68 -12.89 21.26
C ARG A 502 -15.89 -11.86 22.37
N VAL A 503 -16.37 -10.68 22.02
CA VAL A 503 -16.61 -9.61 23.02
C VAL A 503 -17.75 -10.00 23.96
N LEU A 504 -18.81 -10.64 23.44
CA LEU A 504 -19.94 -11.13 24.24
C LEU A 504 -19.51 -12.29 25.15
N ALA A 505 -18.75 -13.27 24.64
CA ALA A 505 -18.26 -14.42 25.42
C ALA A 505 -17.28 -14.00 26.53
N ARG A 506 -16.52 -12.92 26.32
CA ARG A 506 -15.62 -12.35 27.34
C ARG A 506 -16.37 -11.62 28.47
N GLY A 507 -17.64 -11.26 28.27
CA GLY A 507 -18.47 -10.61 29.29
C GLY A 507 -17.87 -9.30 29.81
N ASP A 508 -18.02 -9.04 31.11
CA ASP A 508 -17.53 -7.82 31.77
C ASP A 508 -16.01 -7.81 32.04
N ASN A 509 -15.27 -8.83 31.59
CA ASN A 509 -13.80 -8.86 31.65
C ASN A 509 -13.16 -8.04 30.51
N HIS A 510 -13.96 -7.35 29.68
CA HIS A 510 -13.49 -6.38 28.71
C HIS A 510 -13.40 -4.98 29.34
N GLN A 511 -12.22 -4.35 29.30
CA GLN A 511 -11.90 -3.13 30.04
C GLN A 511 -12.83 -1.93 29.76
N THR A 512 -13.22 -1.78 28.49
CA THR A 512 -14.00 -0.63 28.00
C THR A 512 -15.46 -0.98 27.74
N ILE A 513 -15.88 -2.26 27.83
CA ILE A 513 -17.15 -2.74 27.32
C ILE A 513 -17.81 -3.68 28.33
N GLN A 514 -18.92 -3.25 28.93
CA GLN A 514 -19.70 -4.08 29.86
C GLN A 514 -20.71 -4.92 29.06
N ALA A 515 -20.22 -5.99 28.43
CA ALA A 515 -21.01 -6.80 27.50
C ALA A 515 -22.19 -7.53 28.16
N ALA A 516 -22.14 -7.79 29.47
CA ALA A 516 -23.22 -8.45 30.20
C ALA A 516 -24.36 -7.51 30.59
N SER A 517 -24.14 -6.19 30.62
CA SER A 517 -25.12 -5.21 31.12
C SER A 517 -25.80 -4.35 30.04
N ASP A 518 -25.24 -4.20 28.82
CA ASP A 518 -25.92 -3.53 27.69
C ASP A 518 -25.41 -3.98 26.30
N SER A 519 -25.79 -5.19 25.89
CA SER A 519 -25.33 -5.81 24.63
C SER A 519 -25.61 -5.00 23.36
N LYS A 520 -26.69 -4.22 23.30
CA LYS A 520 -27.03 -3.39 22.12
C LYS A 520 -26.06 -2.21 21.95
N LYS A 521 -25.64 -1.60 23.05
CA LYS A 521 -24.68 -0.48 23.05
C LYS A 521 -23.28 -0.95 22.65
N VAL A 522 -22.89 -2.15 23.08
CA VAL A 522 -21.63 -2.80 22.68
C VAL A 522 -21.58 -3.01 21.17
N VAL A 523 -22.62 -3.61 20.59
CA VAL A 523 -22.72 -3.83 19.15
C VAL A 523 -22.63 -2.50 18.39
N GLY A 524 -23.31 -1.46 18.85
CA GLY A 524 -23.24 -0.13 18.24
C GLY A 524 -21.84 0.50 18.24
N ILE A 525 -21.06 0.31 19.31
CA ILE A 525 -19.67 0.78 19.37
C ILE A 525 -18.78 -0.01 18.40
N MET A 526 -18.94 -1.34 18.37
CA MET A 526 -18.18 -2.21 17.47
C MET A 526 -18.45 -1.88 15.99
N GLU A 527 -19.72 -1.69 15.61
CA GLU A 527 -20.08 -1.21 14.27
C GLU A 527 -19.43 0.13 13.96
N GLY A 528 -19.38 1.04 14.94
CA GLY A 528 -18.71 2.33 14.78
C GLY A 528 -17.21 2.21 14.47
N PHE A 529 -16.51 1.18 14.96
CA PHE A 529 -15.11 0.92 14.61
C PHE A 529 -14.97 0.27 13.23
N ILE A 530 -15.84 -0.69 12.91
CA ILE A 530 -15.87 -1.33 11.59
C ILE A 530 -16.16 -0.30 10.48
N HIS A 531 -17.13 0.59 10.69
CA HIS A 531 -17.53 1.59 9.71
C HIS A 531 -16.45 2.63 9.39
N ARG A 532 -15.58 2.93 10.37
CA ARG A 532 -14.51 3.93 10.20
C ARG A 532 -13.14 3.32 9.96
N PHE A 533 -13.05 1.99 9.88
CA PHE A 533 -11.80 1.30 9.58
C PHE A 533 -11.32 1.67 8.18
N GLU A 534 -10.08 2.12 8.08
CA GLU A 534 -9.40 2.44 6.83
C GLU A 534 -8.26 1.43 6.65
N ALA A 535 -8.38 0.57 5.62
CA ALA A 535 -7.40 -0.47 5.34
C ALA A 535 -5.99 0.11 5.19
N LEU A 536 -5.00 -0.63 5.70
CA LEU A 536 -3.59 -0.31 5.52
C LEU A 536 -3.24 -0.29 4.02
N ASN A 537 -2.50 0.72 3.58
CA ASN A 537 -1.96 0.79 2.22
C ASN A 537 -0.50 1.26 2.21
N THR A 538 0.43 0.30 2.22
CA THR A 538 1.89 0.50 2.24
C THR A 538 2.44 1.27 1.04
N GLU A 539 1.65 1.51 0.00
CA GLU A 539 2.07 2.30 -1.16
C GLU A 539 1.90 3.82 -0.95
N THR A 540 1.16 4.21 0.10
CA THR A 540 0.76 5.60 0.33
C THR A 540 1.02 6.05 1.77
N ARG A 541 1.41 7.32 1.95
CA ARG A 541 1.50 7.93 3.29
C ARG A 541 0.17 7.80 4.03
N PRO A 542 0.17 7.63 5.36
CA PRO A 542 1.33 7.46 6.22
C PRO A 542 1.85 6.01 6.25
N ASP A 543 1.10 5.06 5.69
CA ASP A 543 1.31 3.62 5.87
C ASP A 543 2.59 3.08 5.21
N ASP A 544 3.16 3.83 4.26
CA ASP A 544 4.51 3.58 3.72
C ASP A 544 5.64 3.88 4.71
N GLY A 545 5.32 4.38 5.92
CA GLY A 545 6.28 4.67 7.00
C GLY A 545 6.53 3.51 7.99
N PHE A 546 5.79 2.41 7.91
CA PHE A 546 6.05 1.19 8.69
C PHE A 546 7.25 0.43 8.10
N ASP A 547 8.12 -0.10 8.96
CA ASP A 547 9.30 -0.87 8.53
C ASP A 547 8.93 -2.28 8.06
N ALA A 548 7.88 -2.86 8.63
CA ALA A 548 7.35 -4.16 8.24
C ALA A 548 5.85 -4.25 8.53
N VAL A 549 5.18 -5.19 7.86
CA VAL A 549 3.76 -5.49 8.05
C VAL A 549 3.60 -6.99 8.25
N ILE A 550 2.90 -7.37 9.30
CA ILE A 550 2.48 -8.74 9.59
C ILE A 550 0.96 -8.78 9.44
N ASP A 551 0.48 -9.44 8.40
CA ASP A 551 -0.95 -9.64 8.16
C ASP A 551 -1.50 -10.75 9.06
N LEU A 552 -2.59 -10.43 9.76
CA LEU A 552 -3.30 -11.30 10.69
C LEU A 552 -4.75 -11.50 10.25
N ASP A 553 -5.32 -12.69 10.49
CA ASP A 553 -6.72 -12.98 10.20
C ASP A 553 -7.57 -12.71 11.46
N PRO A 554 -8.37 -11.63 11.51
CA PRO A 554 -9.23 -11.33 12.65
C PRO A 554 -10.30 -12.39 12.94
N THR A 555 -10.55 -13.31 12.00
CA THR A 555 -11.50 -14.42 12.15
C THR A 555 -10.85 -15.70 12.70
N GLN A 556 -9.53 -15.83 12.66
CA GLN A 556 -8.78 -16.94 13.26
C GLN A 556 -8.58 -16.76 14.76
N ASP A 557 -8.33 -17.86 15.46
CA ASP A 557 -8.05 -17.82 16.89
C ASP A 557 -6.85 -16.92 17.23
N SER A 558 -6.84 -16.34 18.43
CA SER A 558 -5.70 -15.50 18.86
C SER A 558 -4.41 -16.31 18.96
N ARG A 559 -4.48 -17.63 19.19
CA ARG A 559 -3.35 -18.56 19.19
C ARG A 559 -2.69 -18.71 17.83
N GLU A 560 -3.47 -18.81 16.75
CA GLU A 560 -2.95 -18.91 15.37
C GLU A 560 -2.30 -17.59 14.94
N ASN A 561 -2.94 -16.47 15.30
CA ASN A 561 -2.38 -15.14 15.05
C ASN A 561 -1.12 -14.89 15.88
N LEU A 562 -1.05 -15.35 17.13
CA LEU A 562 0.15 -15.27 17.96
C LEU A 562 1.33 -16.01 17.32
N GLU A 563 1.12 -17.24 16.86
CA GLU A 563 2.15 -18.01 16.15
C GLU A 563 2.59 -17.32 14.86
N THR A 564 1.66 -16.72 14.12
CA THR A 564 1.97 -15.92 12.93
C THR A 564 2.84 -14.71 13.30
N VAL A 565 2.51 -13.98 14.37
CA VAL A 565 3.32 -12.85 14.84
C VAL A 565 4.72 -13.31 15.24
N VAL A 566 4.84 -14.34 16.08
CA VAL A 566 6.14 -14.85 16.54
C VAL A 566 6.99 -15.35 15.37
N GLY A 567 6.42 -16.16 14.47
CA GLY A 567 7.15 -16.69 13.32
C GLY A 567 7.58 -15.60 12.34
N GLN A 568 6.73 -14.59 12.09
CA GLN A 568 7.09 -13.47 11.20
C GLN A 568 8.10 -12.54 11.86
N LEU A 569 8.01 -12.28 13.17
CA LEU A 569 9.02 -11.49 13.89
C LEU A 569 10.37 -12.21 13.93
N HIS A 570 10.41 -13.52 14.12
CA HIS A 570 11.66 -14.29 14.03
C HIS A 570 12.25 -14.23 12.62
N ASN A 571 11.43 -14.32 11.57
CA ASN A 571 11.93 -14.19 10.19
C ASN A 571 12.47 -12.79 9.87
N LEU A 572 11.81 -11.75 10.38
CA LEU A 572 12.20 -10.35 10.15
C LEU A 572 13.40 -9.93 11.01
N TYR A 573 13.45 -10.43 12.25
CA TYR A 573 14.42 -10.08 13.27
C TYR A 573 14.87 -11.34 14.05
N PRO A 574 15.69 -12.23 13.44
CA PRO A 574 16.13 -13.49 14.06
C PRO A 574 16.76 -13.33 15.46
N LYS A 575 17.52 -12.26 15.71
CA LYS A 575 18.14 -11.99 17.03
C LYS A 575 17.16 -11.50 18.09
N LEU A 576 15.92 -11.17 17.70
CA LEU A 576 14.86 -10.77 18.63
C LEU A 576 14.24 -11.97 19.36
N ILE A 577 14.11 -13.09 18.65
CA ILE A 577 13.54 -14.35 19.16
C ILE A 577 14.53 -15.45 18.80
N ILE A 578 15.54 -15.64 19.64
CA ILE A 578 16.61 -16.62 19.41
C ILE A 578 16.06 -18.05 19.51
N ASP A 579 15.31 -18.30 20.59
CA ASP A 579 14.66 -19.58 20.84
C ASP A 579 13.17 -19.46 20.53
N MET A 580 12.72 -20.18 19.50
CA MET A 580 11.32 -20.21 19.12
C MET A 580 10.49 -20.93 20.20
N PRO A 581 9.40 -20.32 20.71
CA PRO A 581 8.53 -20.99 21.67
C PRO A 581 7.88 -22.23 21.03
N SER A 582 7.73 -23.29 21.82
CA SER A 582 7.04 -24.50 21.39
C SER A 582 5.54 -24.26 21.23
N SER A 583 4.83 -25.21 20.60
CA SER A 583 3.37 -25.13 20.51
C SER A 583 2.71 -25.08 21.89
N ASP A 584 3.27 -25.81 22.86
CA ASP A 584 2.77 -25.85 24.23
C ASP A 584 2.98 -24.51 24.95
N ASP A 585 4.11 -23.84 24.72
CA ASP A 585 4.38 -22.49 25.28
C ASP A 585 3.39 -21.46 24.73
N LEU A 586 3.12 -21.51 23.43
CA LEU A 586 2.15 -20.63 22.78
C LEU A 586 0.72 -20.90 23.29
N ASP A 587 0.36 -22.16 23.52
CA ASP A 587 -0.94 -22.56 24.08
C ASP A 587 -1.08 -22.12 25.55
N GLU A 588 0.00 -22.22 26.33
CA GLU A 588 0.06 -21.67 27.67
C GLU A 588 -0.16 -20.17 27.62
N ALA A 589 0.66 -19.42 26.87
CA ALA A 589 0.60 -17.96 26.86
C ALA A 589 -0.80 -17.41 26.54
N ILE A 590 -1.56 -18.10 25.69
CA ILE A 590 -2.98 -17.80 25.43
C ILE A 590 -3.87 -18.12 26.63
N LYS A 591 -3.69 -19.26 27.30
CA LYS A 591 -4.40 -19.60 28.55
C LYS A 591 -4.13 -18.56 29.64
N VAL A 592 -2.88 -18.15 29.86
CA VAL A 592 -2.53 -17.06 30.78
C VAL A 592 -3.21 -15.76 30.39
N SER A 593 -3.18 -15.39 29.11
CA SER A 593 -3.85 -14.19 28.62
C SER A 593 -5.36 -14.19 28.85
N LEU A 594 -6.01 -15.37 28.86
CA LEU A 594 -7.43 -15.53 29.14
C LEU A 594 -7.76 -15.59 30.64
N ARG A 595 -6.82 -16.02 31.49
CA ARG A 595 -7.00 -16.19 32.95
C ARG A 595 -6.55 -15.00 33.78
N GLU A 596 -5.42 -14.39 33.43
CA GLU A 596 -4.75 -13.34 34.21
C GLU A 596 -5.18 -11.93 33.82
N TYR A 597 -5.84 -11.75 32.68
CA TYR A 597 -6.31 -10.42 32.27
C TYR A 597 -7.40 -9.89 33.21
N LYS A 598 -7.01 -9.00 34.13
CA LYS A 598 -7.91 -8.18 34.94
C LYS A 598 -7.75 -6.71 34.52
N PRO A 599 -8.79 -6.03 34.01
CA PRO A 599 -8.66 -4.64 33.61
C PRO A 599 -8.28 -3.75 34.79
N GLU A 600 -7.16 -3.01 34.69
CA GLU A 600 -6.65 -2.12 35.74
C GLU A 600 -7.57 -0.92 35.99
N ILE A 601 -8.23 -0.42 34.94
CA ILE A 601 -9.14 0.73 34.99
C ILE A 601 -10.44 0.36 34.27
N ARG A 602 -11.57 0.40 34.96
CA ARG A 602 -12.90 0.19 34.36
C ARG A 602 -13.49 1.52 33.88
N HIS A 603 -13.75 1.64 32.58
CA HIS A 603 -14.47 2.79 32.04
C HIS A 603 -15.99 2.54 32.10
N THR A 604 -16.74 3.33 32.86
CA THR A 604 -18.20 3.37 32.75
C THR A 604 -18.58 4.10 31.47
N ILE A 605 -19.09 3.37 30.48
CA ILE A 605 -19.64 3.97 29.28
C ILE A 605 -20.95 4.67 29.67
N GLY A 606 -20.95 6.00 29.80
CA GLY A 606 -22.18 6.77 30.03
C GLY A 606 -23.27 6.47 28.99
N ASP A 607 -24.53 6.45 29.41
CA ASP A 607 -25.69 6.13 28.56
C ASP A 607 -25.83 7.05 27.35
N ARG A 608 -25.38 6.52 26.21
CA ARG A 608 -25.72 6.97 24.87
C ARG A 608 -26.40 5.79 24.19
N GLY A 609 -27.73 5.82 24.18
CA GLY A 609 -28.58 4.76 23.65
C GLY A 609 -28.43 4.55 22.13
N PRO A 610 -28.95 3.42 21.61
CA PRO A 610 -28.68 2.96 20.25
C PRO A 610 -29.44 3.78 19.21
N ARG A 611 -28.77 4.15 18.11
CA ARG A 611 -29.40 4.69 16.89
C ARG A 611 -29.77 3.52 15.97
N ASP A 612 -31.06 3.20 15.88
CA ASP A 612 -31.56 2.26 14.88
C ASP A 612 -31.79 2.97 13.53
N ASN A 613 -31.07 2.49 12.52
CA ASN A 613 -31.23 2.84 11.11
C ASN A 613 -31.98 1.72 10.39
N ASN A 614 -33.27 1.91 10.11
CA ASN A 614 -33.97 1.54 8.85
C ASN A 614 -35.46 1.23 9.07
N ARG A 615 -36.34 2.07 8.51
CA ARG A 615 -37.21 1.75 7.35
C ARG A 615 -38.31 2.81 7.17
N ASN A 616 -38.27 3.47 6.02
CA ASN A 616 -39.49 3.90 5.35
C ASN A 616 -40.16 2.67 4.72
N LYS A 617 -41.42 2.37 5.08
CA LYS A 617 -42.52 2.05 4.14
C LYS A 617 -43.81 1.63 4.87
N ASN A 618 -44.86 2.38 4.54
CA ASN A 618 -46.27 2.00 4.45
C ASN A 618 -47.12 1.72 5.71
N GLN A 619 -48.00 2.70 5.93
CA GLN A 619 -49.46 2.62 6.09
C GLN A 619 -50.12 2.00 7.34
N LYS A 620 -50.76 2.94 8.08
CA LYS A 620 -52.16 3.00 8.56
C LYS A 620 -52.65 2.07 9.69
N ASN A 621 -53.24 2.76 10.66
CA ASN A 621 -54.31 2.39 11.61
C ASN A 621 -53.92 1.33 12.67
N GLN A 622 -54.26 1.44 13.96
CA GLN A 622 -55.12 2.31 14.75
C GLN A 622 -54.80 2.01 16.23
N GLY A 623 -54.92 3.00 17.12
CA GLY A 623 -55.42 2.77 18.48
C GLY A 623 -54.41 2.67 19.64
N ARG A 624 -54.38 3.77 20.40
CA ARG A 624 -54.28 3.87 21.89
C ARG A 624 -52.92 4.11 22.56
N GLU A 625 -52.80 5.39 22.88
CA GLU A 625 -52.43 6.02 24.16
C GLU A 625 -51.00 5.93 24.72
N GLN A 626 -50.57 7.12 25.16
CA GLN A 626 -49.21 7.58 25.37
C GLN A 626 -48.68 7.19 26.76
N VAL A 627 -47.36 6.97 26.82
CA VAL A 627 -46.54 7.40 27.96
C VAL A 627 -45.44 8.32 27.38
N PRO A 628 -45.11 9.49 27.98
CA PRO A 628 -44.32 10.52 27.30
C PRO A 628 -42.83 10.13 27.22
N ILE A 629 -42.26 10.12 26.02
CA ILE A 629 -40.82 9.98 25.81
C ILE A 629 -40.14 11.31 26.16
N VAL A 630 -39.43 11.35 27.28
CA VAL A 630 -38.54 12.47 27.63
C VAL A 630 -37.33 12.44 26.70
N LYS A 631 -37.37 13.35 25.75
CA LYS A 631 -36.37 13.62 24.73
C LYS A 631 -35.17 14.31 25.47
N LYS A 632 -33.94 13.77 25.41
CA LYS A 632 -32.75 14.35 26.11
C LYS A 632 -32.08 15.47 25.29
N GLN A 633 -32.22 16.71 25.75
CA GLN A 633 -31.82 17.97 25.09
C GLN A 633 -30.30 18.02 24.75
N LYS A 634 -29.93 18.41 23.52
CA LYS A 634 -28.51 18.69 23.19
C LYS A 634 -28.09 20.02 23.85
N PRO A 635 -26.90 20.11 24.46
CA PRO A 635 -26.49 21.35 25.13
C PRO A 635 -26.17 22.46 24.11
N LEU A 636 -26.46 23.70 24.50
CA LEU A 636 -26.10 24.90 23.74
C LEU A 636 -24.57 25.06 23.68
N GLU A 637 -24.01 25.23 22.49
CA GLU A 637 -22.57 25.37 22.24
C GLU A 637 -22.16 26.83 22.11
N TYR A 638 -22.93 27.63 21.36
CA TYR A 638 -22.74 29.08 21.26
C TYR A 638 -24.02 29.77 20.78
N ILE A 639 -24.08 31.09 20.97
CA ILE A 639 -25.10 31.97 20.39
C ILE A 639 -24.45 32.77 19.28
N SER A 640 -25.15 32.92 18.15
CA SER A 640 -24.65 33.69 17.03
C SER A 640 -25.71 34.52 16.33
N VAL A 641 -25.29 35.60 15.70
CA VAL A 641 -26.06 36.34 14.70
C VAL A 641 -25.72 35.75 13.33
N ASN A 642 -26.65 34.99 12.75
CA ASN A 642 -26.46 34.37 11.44
C ASN A 642 -26.79 35.39 10.34
N LEU A 643 -25.92 35.51 9.36
CA LEU A 643 -26.01 36.52 8.30
C LEU A 643 -26.35 35.89 6.94
N PRO A 644 -27.12 36.58 6.08
CA PRO A 644 -27.43 36.10 4.73
C PRO A 644 -26.16 35.89 3.90
N LYS A 645 -25.98 34.67 3.39
CA LYS A 645 -24.78 34.28 2.65
C LYS A 645 -24.50 35.17 1.43
N SER A 646 -25.54 35.49 0.65
CA SER A 646 -25.40 36.32 -0.54
C SER A 646 -24.83 37.69 -0.22
N GLN A 647 -25.36 38.38 0.80
CA GLN A 647 -24.90 39.72 1.17
C GLN A 647 -23.44 39.73 1.64
N ILE A 648 -23.00 38.73 2.39
CA ILE A 648 -21.59 38.62 2.81
C ILE A 648 -20.66 38.37 1.62
N LEU A 649 -21.05 37.51 0.68
CA LEU A 649 -20.26 37.26 -0.52
C LEU A 649 -20.21 38.49 -1.44
N ASP A 650 -21.31 39.22 -1.58
CA ASP A 650 -21.37 40.44 -2.39
C ASP A 650 -20.47 41.54 -1.81
N VAL A 651 -20.44 41.69 -0.47
CA VAL A 651 -19.53 42.61 0.23
C VAL A 651 -18.07 42.23 -0.02
N LEU A 652 -17.74 40.94 0.08
CA LEU A 652 -16.37 40.45 -0.15
C LEU A 652 -15.94 40.68 -1.61
N GLU A 653 -16.76 40.31 -2.59
CA GLU A 653 -16.45 40.53 -4.01
C GLU A 653 -16.33 42.01 -4.35
N THR A 654 -17.23 42.86 -3.82
CA THR A 654 -17.18 44.32 -4.04
C THR A 654 -15.92 44.92 -3.44
N ALA A 655 -15.59 44.59 -2.20
CA ALA A 655 -14.39 45.09 -1.53
C ALA A 655 -13.09 44.64 -2.22
N PHE A 656 -13.05 43.42 -2.78
CA PHE A 656 -11.88 42.91 -3.49
C PHE A 656 -11.85 43.25 -5.00
N SER A 657 -12.94 43.76 -5.57
CA SER A 657 -13.00 44.20 -6.98
C SER A 657 -12.23 45.49 -7.26
N SER A 658 -12.06 46.34 -6.22
CA SER A 658 -11.50 47.69 -6.32
C SER A 658 -10.08 47.83 -5.77
N VAL A 659 -9.46 46.70 -5.38
CA VAL A 659 -8.10 46.66 -4.80
C VAL A 659 -7.12 45.90 -5.69
N SER A 660 -5.82 46.15 -5.53
CA SER A 660 -4.78 45.49 -6.33
C SER A 660 -4.84 43.96 -6.22
N SER A 661 -4.40 43.29 -7.29
CA SER A 661 -4.34 41.81 -7.37
C SER A 661 -3.57 41.17 -6.22
N ASN A 662 -2.58 41.87 -5.65
CA ASN A 662 -1.82 41.41 -4.49
C ASN A 662 -2.66 41.36 -3.21
N LYS A 663 -3.55 42.35 -2.98
CA LYS A 663 -4.45 42.34 -1.80
C LYS A 663 -5.57 41.30 -1.95
N ALA A 664 -6.04 41.05 -3.16
CA ALA A 664 -7.09 40.04 -3.41
C ALA A 664 -6.59 38.58 -3.41
N ARG A 665 -5.26 38.35 -3.39
CA ARG A 665 -4.64 37.03 -3.58
C ARG A 665 -5.17 35.97 -2.62
N PHE A 666 -5.23 36.28 -1.32
CA PHE A 666 -5.64 35.30 -0.31
C PHE A 666 -7.13 34.96 -0.42
N PHE A 667 -7.99 35.95 -0.70
CA PHE A 667 -9.40 35.70 -0.96
C PHE A 667 -9.62 34.79 -2.18
N ARG A 668 -8.94 35.06 -3.30
CA ARG A 668 -9.00 34.22 -4.50
C ARG A 668 -8.49 32.80 -4.23
N GLN A 669 -7.46 32.64 -3.41
CA GLN A 669 -6.98 31.33 -2.97
C GLN A 669 -8.05 30.56 -2.17
N LEU A 670 -8.74 31.22 -1.23
CA LEU A 670 -9.85 30.61 -0.47
C LEU A 670 -11.00 30.18 -1.38
N GLN A 671 -11.31 30.95 -2.44
CA GLN A 671 -12.32 30.58 -3.42
C GLN A 671 -11.91 29.35 -4.26
N GLN A 672 -10.69 29.37 -4.82
CA GLN A 672 -10.18 28.28 -5.67
C GLN A 672 -10.07 26.95 -4.91
N THR A 673 -9.68 27.03 -3.63
CA THR A 673 -9.56 25.86 -2.76
C THR A 673 -10.88 25.45 -2.07
N ARG A 674 -11.99 26.16 -2.36
CA ARG A 674 -13.33 25.96 -1.75
C ARG A 674 -13.33 26.04 -0.22
N ARG A 675 -12.53 26.96 0.34
CA ARG A 675 -12.34 27.16 1.79
C ARG A 675 -13.02 28.42 2.36
N VAL A 676 -13.83 29.10 1.55
CA VAL A 676 -14.80 30.09 2.07
C VAL A 676 -15.90 29.35 2.84
N GLN A 677 -16.29 29.84 4.01
CA GLN A 677 -17.27 29.17 4.87
C GLN A 677 -18.63 29.03 4.16
N PRO A 678 -19.34 27.90 4.38
CA PRO A 678 -20.64 27.68 3.77
C PRO A 678 -21.75 28.56 4.37
N GLU A 679 -21.56 29.00 5.62
CA GLU A 679 -22.47 29.85 6.40
C GLU A 679 -21.65 30.92 7.14
N PHE A 680 -22.25 32.10 7.33
CA PHE A 680 -21.59 33.24 7.98
C PHE A 680 -22.37 33.67 9.22
N HIS A 681 -21.64 33.96 10.29
CA HIS A 681 -22.24 34.40 11.54
C HIS A 681 -21.25 35.21 12.38
N VAL A 682 -21.79 36.07 13.25
CA VAL A 682 -21.04 36.70 14.36
C VAL A 682 -21.33 35.90 15.62
N THR A 683 -20.30 35.36 16.27
CA THR A 683 -20.47 34.68 17.57
C THR A 683 -20.66 35.72 18.68
N LEU A 684 -21.78 35.66 19.41
CA LEU A 684 -22.03 36.53 20.57
C LEU A 684 -21.33 35.99 21.81
N ILE A 685 -21.53 34.71 22.12
CA ILE A 685 -20.87 34.04 23.23
C ILE A 685 -20.73 32.55 22.93
N HIS A 686 -19.57 31.99 23.24
CA HIS A 686 -19.31 30.55 23.17
C HIS A 686 -19.38 29.95 24.58
N ARG A 687 -19.80 28.70 24.70
CA ARG A 687 -19.80 27.94 25.95
C ARG A 687 -18.46 27.98 26.73
N ALA A 688 -17.33 28.15 26.04
CA ALA A 688 -16.02 28.28 26.67
C ALA A 688 -15.90 29.54 27.54
N SER A 689 -16.65 30.59 27.19
CA SER A 689 -16.73 31.88 27.90
C SER A 689 -17.84 31.91 28.96
N SER A 690 -18.57 30.80 29.17
CA SER A 690 -19.69 30.76 30.12
C SER A 690 -19.25 30.98 31.57
N LYS A 691 -18.05 30.56 31.94
CA LYS A 691 -17.49 30.78 33.28
C LYS A 691 -17.02 32.21 33.51
N THR A 692 -16.59 32.90 32.45
CA THR A 692 -16.11 34.29 32.54
C THR A 692 -17.23 35.31 32.40
N HIS A 693 -18.33 34.95 31.72
CA HIS A 693 -19.55 35.77 31.59
C HIS A 693 -20.81 34.98 31.99
N PRO A 694 -20.94 34.56 33.26
CA PRO A 694 -22.01 33.67 33.70
C PRO A 694 -23.40 34.30 33.58
N GLU A 695 -23.55 35.59 33.88
CA GLU A 695 -24.83 36.31 33.79
C GLU A 695 -25.33 36.42 32.34
N LEU A 696 -24.44 36.77 31.40
CA LEU A 696 -24.77 36.86 29.98
C LEU A 696 -25.07 35.48 29.37
N TRP A 697 -24.29 34.45 29.74
CA TRP A 697 -24.55 33.08 29.30
C TRP A 697 -25.90 32.57 29.81
N GLN A 698 -26.25 32.87 31.07
CA GLN A 698 -27.55 32.53 31.63
C GLN A 698 -28.67 33.25 30.90
N ARG A 699 -28.57 34.58 30.71
CA ARG A 699 -29.54 35.40 29.95
C ARG A 699 -29.84 34.80 28.57
N TYR A 700 -28.81 34.39 27.83
CA TYR A 700 -29.02 33.81 26.49
C TYR A 700 -29.49 32.36 26.50
N THR A 701 -29.11 31.59 27.52
CA THR A 701 -29.66 30.24 27.72
C THR A 701 -31.16 30.31 28.02
N ASP A 702 -31.59 31.30 28.82
CA ASP A 702 -33.01 31.53 29.16
C ASP A 702 -33.79 32.00 27.93
N LEU A 703 -33.26 32.94 27.13
CA LEU A 703 -33.86 33.35 25.87
C LEU A 703 -33.98 32.18 24.88
N HIS A 704 -32.98 31.31 24.82
CA HIS A 704 -33.02 30.10 23.99
C HIS A 704 -34.05 29.07 24.49
N ALA A 705 -34.23 28.94 25.81
CA ALA A 705 -35.26 28.08 26.38
C ALA A 705 -36.68 28.65 26.18
N ALA A 706 -36.83 29.98 26.15
CA ALA A 706 -38.11 30.67 25.96
C ALA A 706 -38.58 30.74 24.49
N GLY A 707 -37.66 30.64 23.52
CA GLY A 707 -37.91 30.79 22.07
C GLY A 707 -38.66 29.64 21.36
N GLY A 708 -39.25 28.68 22.11
CA GLY A 708 -39.96 27.52 21.56
C GLY A 708 -39.06 26.29 21.30
N ASP A 709 -39.65 25.26 20.67
CA ASP A 709 -39.21 23.85 20.63
C ASP A 709 -37.70 23.62 20.89
N PRO A 710 -37.31 23.07 22.07
CA PRO A 710 -35.92 22.78 22.47
C PRO A 710 -35.13 21.87 21.52
N TRP A 711 -35.80 21.36 20.49
CA TRP A 711 -35.35 20.43 19.47
C TRP A 711 -35.06 21.08 18.13
N ASN A 712 -35.37 22.37 17.95
CA ASN A 712 -35.12 23.10 16.72
C ASN A 712 -33.75 23.81 16.77
N PRO A 713 -32.70 23.33 16.09
CA PRO A 713 -31.39 23.98 16.02
C PRO A 713 -31.41 25.32 15.24
N ASN A 714 -32.58 25.76 14.78
CA ASN A 714 -32.82 27.02 14.10
C ASN A 714 -33.82 27.93 14.84
N ALA A 715 -34.07 27.69 16.14
CA ALA A 715 -34.93 28.56 16.94
C ALA A 715 -34.42 30.00 16.89
N LYS A 716 -35.24 30.89 16.33
CA LYS A 716 -34.95 32.32 16.20
C LYS A 716 -35.15 32.98 17.57
N LEU A 717 -34.07 33.54 18.11
CA LEU A 717 -34.06 34.23 19.41
C LEU A 717 -34.37 35.72 19.26
N GLY A 718 -34.13 36.26 18.07
CA GLY A 718 -34.49 37.62 17.69
C GLY A 718 -33.78 38.04 16.42
N ASP A 719 -33.93 39.30 16.07
CA ASP A 719 -33.21 39.94 14.96
C ASP A 719 -32.09 40.82 15.53
N CYS A 720 -31.00 40.94 14.76
CA CYS A 720 -29.86 41.76 15.12
C CYS A 720 -29.19 42.32 13.87
N LYS A 721 -29.13 43.64 13.77
CA LYS A 721 -28.41 44.36 12.72
C LYS A 721 -26.92 44.38 13.01
N VAL A 722 -26.14 44.02 12.00
CA VAL A 722 -24.68 43.96 12.07
C VAL A 722 -24.08 44.89 11.03
N LEU A 723 -23.32 45.87 11.49
CA LEU A 723 -22.51 46.74 10.63
C LEU A 723 -21.19 46.05 10.30
N LEU A 724 -20.89 45.90 9.01
CA LEU A 724 -19.61 45.39 8.54
C LEU A 724 -18.65 46.54 8.28
N GLU A 725 -17.48 46.54 8.92
CA GLU A 725 -16.57 47.69 8.87
C GLU A 725 -15.37 47.42 7.95
N LYS A 726 -14.68 46.30 8.15
CA LYS A 726 -13.40 46.02 7.48
C LYS A 726 -13.16 44.54 7.28
N ILE A 727 -12.40 44.17 6.26
CA ILE A 727 -11.92 42.81 6.02
C ILE A 727 -10.45 42.76 6.42
N VAL A 728 -10.10 41.82 7.30
CA VAL A 728 -8.74 41.62 7.83
C VAL A 728 -8.31 40.18 7.58
N TRP A 729 -7.07 39.98 7.13
CA TRP A 729 -6.53 38.64 6.89
C TRP A 729 -5.02 38.55 7.09
N ASP A 730 -4.52 37.36 7.34
CA ASP A 730 -3.10 37.01 7.23
C ASP A 730 -2.91 35.86 6.24
N ASN A 731 -1.79 35.14 6.30
CA ASN A 731 -1.55 33.98 5.46
C ASN A 731 -2.27 32.70 5.95
N ARG A 732 -3.09 32.75 7.00
CA ARG A 732 -3.80 31.61 7.62
C ARG A 732 -5.31 31.76 7.57
N ILE A 733 -5.86 32.95 7.85
CA ILE A 733 -7.30 33.15 8.05
C ILE A 733 -7.76 34.54 7.59
N MET A 734 -9.03 34.64 7.17
CA MET A 734 -9.68 35.90 6.80
C MET A 734 -10.96 36.09 7.61
N ALA A 735 -11.18 37.31 8.11
CA ALA A 735 -12.37 37.68 8.88
C ALA A 735 -12.85 39.09 8.51
N ILE A 736 -14.16 39.33 8.66
CA ILE A 736 -14.77 40.66 8.58
C ILE A 736 -14.97 41.18 9.99
N VAL A 737 -14.40 42.35 10.30
CA VAL A 737 -14.68 43.12 11.52
C VAL A 737 -16.12 43.63 11.44
N ALA A 738 -16.88 43.33 12.49
CA ALA A 738 -18.29 43.60 12.57
C ALA A 738 -18.63 44.34 13.86
N ARG A 739 -19.72 45.10 13.84
CA ARG A 739 -20.29 45.76 15.02
C ARG A 739 -21.76 45.44 15.14
N ILE A 740 -22.17 45.06 16.34
CA ILE A 740 -23.58 44.88 16.67
C ILE A 740 -24.21 46.25 16.85
N VAL A 741 -25.26 46.54 16.10
CA VAL A 741 -25.91 47.86 16.09
C VAL A 741 -27.03 47.93 17.14
N ASP A 742 -27.70 46.81 17.40
CA ASP A 742 -28.85 46.77 18.30
C ASP A 742 -28.41 46.59 19.77
N GLU A 743 -28.92 47.44 20.67
CA GLU A 743 -28.57 47.47 22.10
C GLU A 743 -29.03 46.22 22.90
N GLY A 744 -29.77 45.31 22.27
CA GLY A 744 -30.28 44.08 22.90
C GLY A 744 -29.27 42.92 22.94
N TRP A 745 -28.19 42.99 22.17
CA TRP A 745 -27.24 41.88 21.97
C TRP A 745 -25.80 42.30 22.31
N GLU A 746 -25.09 41.42 23.00
CA GLU A 746 -23.75 41.66 23.53
C GLU A 746 -22.80 40.56 23.03
N CYS A 747 -21.64 40.97 22.52
CA CYS A 747 -20.59 40.07 22.08
C CYS A 747 -19.47 40.05 23.11
N THR A 748 -19.08 38.84 23.52
CA THR A 748 -17.97 38.60 24.46
C THR A 748 -16.60 38.61 23.78
N ASN A 749 -16.53 38.54 22.46
CA ASN A 749 -15.27 38.68 21.75
C ASN A 749 -14.83 40.14 21.80
N GLN A 750 -13.54 40.37 22.05
CA GLN A 750 -12.94 41.71 22.05
C GLN A 750 -13.22 42.48 20.75
N VAL A 751 -13.25 41.76 19.62
CA VAL A 751 -13.68 42.26 18.32
C VAL A 751 -14.76 41.33 17.79
N ALA A 752 -15.98 41.85 17.63
CA ALA A 752 -17.03 41.13 16.93
C ALA A 752 -16.64 40.95 15.45
N HIS A 753 -16.81 39.73 14.93
CA HIS A 753 -16.33 39.41 13.59
C HIS A 753 -17.08 38.25 12.95
N VAL A 754 -16.95 38.17 11.63
CA VAL A 754 -17.42 37.06 10.80
C VAL A 754 -16.20 36.37 10.21
N THR A 755 -16.01 35.07 10.47
CA THR A 755 -14.92 34.34 9.81
C THR A 755 -15.28 34.04 8.36
N VAL A 756 -14.43 34.43 7.41
CA VAL A 756 -14.67 34.24 5.97
C VAL A 756 -14.20 32.87 5.51
N GLY A 757 -13.01 32.44 5.93
CA GLY A 757 -12.41 31.18 5.51
C GLY A 757 -11.03 30.97 6.10
N THR A 758 -10.59 29.72 6.13
CA THR A 758 -9.29 29.30 6.67
C THR A 758 -8.45 28.65 5.58
N ARG A 759 -7.12 28.83 5.60
CA ARG A 759 -6.22 28.32 4.55
C ARG A 759 -6.22 26.78 4.46
N ALA A 760 -6.33 26.10 5.59
CA ALA A 760 -6.23 24.65 5.71
C ALA A 760 -7.10 24.14 6.89
N ASP A 761 -7.35 22.83 6.96
CA ASP A 761 -8.28 22.24 7.94
C ASP A 761 -7.72 22.22 9.37
N ASP A 762 -6.40 22.38 9.51
CA ASP A 762 -5.69 22.56 10.78
C ASP A 762 -5.85 23.96 11.36
N VAL A 763 -6.25 24.95 10.55
CA VAL A 763 -6.53 26.33 10.99
C VAL A 763 -7.98 26.43 11.44
N LYS A 764 -8.21 26.69 12.74
CA LYS A 764 -9.56 26.73 13.32
C LYS A 764 -10.18 28.13 13.17
N PRO A 765 -11.49 28.26 12.89
CA PRO A 765 -12.16 29.57 12.81
C PRO A 765 -11.99 30.47 14.05
N LYS A 766 -11.75 29.88 15.24
CA LYS A 766 -11.49 30.64 16.46
C LYS A 766 -10.23 31.53 16.37
N GLU A 767 -9.26 31.16 15.51
CA GLU A 767 -8.03 31.92 15.27
C GLU A 767 -8.31 33.32 14.70
N SER A 768 -9.54 33.59 14.21
CA SER A 768 -9.98 34.94 13.86
C SER A 768 -9.89 35.90 15.06
N ASN A 769 -10.12 35.42 16.29
CA ASN A 769 -9.91 36.24 17.49
C ASN A 769 -8.43 36.59 17.67
N ASP A 770 -7.54 35.63 17.45
CA ASP A 770 -6.10 35.80 17.61
C ASP A 770 -5.56 36.76 16.53
N LEU A 771 -6.03 36.63 15.28
CA LEU A 771 -5.73 37.54 14.18
C LEU A 771 -6.16 38.98 14.51
N LEU A 772 -7.40 39.17 14.94
CA LEU A 772 -7.95 40.51 15.18
C LEU A 772 -7.33 41.18 16.41
N LYS A 773 -6.98 40.40 17.44
CA LYS A 773 -6.21 40.89 18.58
C LYS A 773 -4.83 41.40 18.12
N ARG A 774 -4.10 40.60 17.33
CA ARG A 774 -2.84 41.02 16.74
C ARG A 774 -2.99 42.27 15.87
N TRP A 775 -4.02 42.33 15.04
CA TRP A 775 -4.28 43.49 14.16
C TRP A 775 -4.48 44.78 14.96
N ILE A 776 -5.13 44.74 16.13
CA ILE A 776 -5.24 45.90 17.02
C ILE A 776 -3.87 46.30 17.61
N GLU A 777 -3.06 45.32 17.98
CA GLU A 777 -1.77 45.56 18.64
C GLU A 777 -0.67 46.06 17.68
N VAL A 778 -0.59 45.51 16.47
CA VAL A 778 0.52 45.76 15.54
C VAL A 778 0.11 46.42 14.21
N GLY A 779 -1.18 46.63 13.95
CA GLY A 779 -1.69 47.24 12.72
C GLY A 779 -1.60 46.37 11.46
N SER A 780 -1.99 46.92 10.32
CA SER A 780 -1.93 46.29 9.00
C SER A 780 -0.75 46.83 8.17
N GLY A 781 -0.18 46.00 7.29
CA GLY A 781 0.99 46.36 6.48
C GLY A 781 1.90 45.17 6.18
N ASP A 782 2.89 45.39 5.32
CA ASP A 782 3.84 44.34 4.92
C ASP A 782 4.67 43.85 6.11
N ASP A 783 5.03 44.74 7.04
CA ASP A 783 5.82 44.42 8.24
C ASP A 783 5.05 43.56 9.26
N SER A 784 3.71 43.72 9.35
CA SER A 784 2.88 42.93 10.26
C SER A 784 2.37 41.63 9.63
N GLY A 785 2.47 41.51 8.29
CA GLY A 785 1.92 40.42 7.50
C GLY A 785 0.39 40.35 7.51
N ILE A 786 -0.27 41.43 7.94
CA ILE A 786 -1.73 41.53 8.06
C ILE A 786 -2.25 42.46 6.97
N GLY A 787 -3.12 41.92 6.11
CA GLY A 787 -3.85 42.66 5.10
C GLY A 787 -5.15 43.24 5.66
N GLU A 788 -5.52 44.41 5.17
CA GLU A 788 -6.76 45.11 5.51
C GLU A 788 -7.38 45.77 4.28
N VAL A 789 -8.71 45.68 4.18
CA VAL A 789 -9.55 46.40 3.22
C VAL A 789 -10.75 46.99 3.96
N ILE A 790 -11.02 48.26 3.73
CA ILE A 790 -12.19 48.94 4.28
C ILE A 790 -13.41 48.58 3.42
N ILE A 791 -14.52 48.24 4.07
CA ILE A 791 -15.79 48.05 3.38
C ILE A 791 -16.37 49.45 3.12
N GLY A 792 -16.52 49.82 1.84
CA GLY A 792 -17.07 51.11 1.43
C GLY A 792 -18.55 51.24 1.74
N ASP A 793 -18.97 52.42 2.19
CA ASP A 793 -20.27 52.74 2.82
C ASP A 793 -20.64 51.83 4.00
N ARG A 794 -21.31 52.37 5.02
CA ARG A 794 -21.66 51.65 6.25
C ARG A 794 -22.66 50.52 5.95
N HIS A 795 -22.16 49.34 5.57
CA HIS A 795 -22.97 48.22 5.14
C HIS A 795 -23.58 47.50 6.36
N VAL A 796 -24.86 47.77 6.61
CA VAL A 796 -25.64 47.14 7.69
C VAL A 796 -26.39 45.95 7.12
N VAL A 797 -26.17 44.77 7.71
CA VAL A 797 -26.79 43.50 7.34
C VAL A 797 -27.79 43.10 8.42
N ASP A 798 -29.01 42.77 8.00
CA ASP A 798 -30.02 42.20 8.89
C ASP A 798 -29.68 40.73 9.19
N GLY A 799 -29.37 40.43 10.45
CA GLY A 799 -29.03 39.11 10.95
C GLY A 799 -30.10 38.51 11.86
N VAL A 800 -30.06 37.19 12.01
CA VAL A 800 -30.98 36.45 12.88
C VAL A 800 -30.20 35.80 14.01
N VAL A 801 -30.56 36.10 15.26
CA VAL A 801 -29.92 35.52 16.43
C VAL A 801 -30.44 34.10 16.67
N LYS A 802 -29.52 33.16 16.81
CA LYS A 802 -29.81 31.74 16.98
C LYS A 802 -28.92 31.12 18.05
N GLY A 803 -29.45 30.10 18.72
CA GLY A 803 -28.64 29.19 19.52
C GLY A 803 -28.17 28.01 18.69
N VAL A 804 -26.88 27.73 18.73
CA VAL A 804 -26.27 26.59 18.05
C VAL A 804 -25.95 25.53 19.08
N LEU A 805 -26.58 24.37 18.92
CA LEU A 805 -26.40 23.22 19.81
C LEU A 805 -25.10 22.47 19.46
N SER A 806 -24.50 21.83 20.46
CA SER A 806 -23.30 21.01 20.27
C SER A 806 -23.59 19.88 19.27
N ARG A 807 -22.68 19.68 18.31
CA ARG A 807 -22.85 18.67 17.23
C ARG A 807 -23.00 17.25 17.78
#